data_AF-A0A0L0DBP6-F1
#
_entry.id   AF-A0A0L0DBP6-F1
#
_cell.length_a   1.000
_cell.length_b   1.000
_cell.length_c   1.000
_cell.angle_alpha   90.00
_cell.angle_beta   90.00
_cell.angle_gamma   90.00
#
_symmetry.space_group_name_H-M   'P 1'
#
loop_
_entity.id
_entity.type
_entity.pdbx_description
1 polymer ?
#
loop_
_entity_poly.entity_id
_entity_poly.type
_entity_poly.pdbx_seq_one_letter_code
_entity_poly.pdbx_strand_id
1 'polypeptide(L)'
;NCGDISTDPDFGIPTASQVLCTGSTYNSSCTYTCNTGFLAVGTSTYTCGPGGLGDWQPHPLSFFCSATDVTQTLVDAPPLGTVYQAGESFSIGVVARNSLGSVVDTGDDLMEVTLPDFGIVAVGSYAGYGACHLAPLTYVVVPAAAAAAGSEVSGSALTEGSFSGATVTLTIVVRDLYGNARVSSDDAGLIEVVPKRGALSLPVSLGNLGSAEYMASFTPVEGGLYTISVVVNGLAPLGSVVDTGDDLMEVTLPDFGIVAVGSYAGYGGIYNISVDMTGAADTAPALAGTYQATMLVNKREHAISPLTYVVVPAAAAAAGSEVSGSALTEGSFSGATVTLTIVVRDLYGNARVSSDDAGLIEVVPKRGALSLPVSLGNLGSAEYMASFTPVEGGLYTISVVVNGLPHPSSPWVIVVSAICPPGFQSVDESTCAECPENTFSEVINAGRCELCPENMRSPSISPSWANCTCAPNFWLGLEGHRRNAGCVACPRGGECRGGLAPPVAAKGFFDVSPNGDGSQFEQCRRPGACAGGFQQCAAGFEGFMCNTCSANHYSDGSGACRKCPPGSSGLMIAFVLAIVVTAIGVVVFMLLTYAGEATAIADGQGALVTAEMRYTRGSYSHRRRVPHSLSQAIVFFQILGVIAKSSLQWPSRVQETLLIFNVINLDLDIFASECSLSSFEAKYALSTLYPLFFLLISTLAWILIKSVRYSFARLRTLPAFDAPTLIVLERTVIIVAPLLYIPLSRSSLILFDCSRLADGNYYLDADLGRRCFDAAWLRLLPLGLIAVCIYVIGIPLYIGLPLLFKRLVVVGASLFFSEAQIWQVSALLALFTTATVLHSQHEPYYEPLYNKLELRLNVCAMIVLGFGFAFYADRFPNEVSRYIFIIGCIAVVVTAVAILAWTFLVELRALFKLHKNPDAEFDLDVRQIIFWRELEKNAPDWVNKSLVEHILTYRGELNEDQRSMLKLDESVASVSIGIDDSLNLVASADASSRNSVVIPASVDIYATDAGNDAGAGVGLTDSLLSKPHTLAAPGSSLAATAALDDGDGIPLVSLNDDVVYTTHNVFDDLDADIIVE
;
A
#
# COMPACT_ATOMS: atom_id res chain seq x y z
N ASN A 1 -41.74 -21.54 3.48
CA ASN A 1 -42.00 -20.25 4.14
C ASN A 1 -41.48 -20.44 5.55
N CYS A 2 -40.42 -19.75 5.94
CA CYS A 2 -39.74 -19.95 7.23
C CYS A 2 -40.41 -19.21 8.41
N GLY A 3 -41.58 -18.59 8.18
CA GLY A 3 -42.25 -17.80 9.21
C GLY A 3 -41.53 -16.47 9.47
N ASP A 4 -42.15 -15.62 10.28
CA ASP A 4 -41.52 -14.38 10.73
C ASP A 4 -40.65 -14.69 11.95
N ILE A 5 -39.33 -14.60 11.76
CA ILE A 5 -38.32 -14.91 12.77
C ILE A 5 -38.51 -14.09 14.06
N SER A 6 -39.12 -12.91 13.98
CA SER A 6 -39.35 -12.03 15.14
C SER A 6 -40.41 -12.55 16.09
N THR A 7 -41.28 -13.45 15.61
CA THR A 7 -42.39 -14.06 16.36
C THR A 7 -42.15 -15.53 16.71
N ASP A 8 -41.04 -16.09 16.24
CA ASP A 8 -40.66 -17.47 16.49
C ASP A 8 -40.10 -17.61 17.91
N PRO A 9 -40.66 -18.48 18.77
CA PRO A 9 -40.22 -18.64 20.15
C PRO A 9 -38.76 -19.11 20.29
N ASP A 10 -38.21 -19.76 19.27
CA ASP A 10 -36.82 -20.23 19.28
C ASP A 10 -35.81 -19.17 18.80
N PHE A 11 -36.29 -18.08 18.16
CA PHE A 11 -35.45 -17.03 17.54
C PHE A 11 -35.88 -15.59 17.92
N GLY A 12 -36.73 -15.42 18.93
CA GLY A 12 -37.28 -14.12 19.34
C GLY A 12 -36.22 -13.02 19.52
N ILE A 13 -36.62 -11.75 19.38
CA ILE A 13 -35.69 -10.60 19.35
C ILE A 13 -34.95 -10.49 20.70
N PRO A 14 -33.61 -10.67 20.72
CA PRO A 14 -32.82 -10.52 21.95
C PRO A 14 -32.87 -9.09 22.48
N THR A 15 -32.74 -8.93 23.80
CA THR A 15 -32.70 -7.63 24.47
C THR A 15 -31.60 -6.73 23.87
N ALA A 16 -31.90 -5.44 23.74
CA ALA A 16 -31.00 -4.43 23.14
C ALA A 16 -30.53 -4.74 21.70
N SER A 17 -31.33 -5.48 20.92
CA SER A 17 -31.08 -5.74 19.50
C SER A 17 -32.22 -5.29 18.59
N GLN A 18 -31.93 -5.16 17.29
CA GLN A 18 -32.88 -4.97 16.21
C GLN A 18 -32.66 -6.04 15.15
N VAL A 19 -33.75 -6.58 14.60
CA VAL A 19 -33.69 -7.56 13.51
C VAL A 19 -34.17 -6.92 12.21
N LEU A 20 -33.38 -7.09 11.15
CA LEU A 20 -33.74 -6.67 9.80
C LEU A 20 -33.80 -7.89 8.89
N CYS A 21 -34.99 -8.16 8.36
CA CYS A 21 -35.26 -9.30 7.49
C CYS A 21 -35.55 -8.85 6.06
N THR A 22 -35.00 -9.58 5.08
CA THR A 22 -35.29 -9.35 3.65
C THR A 22 -36.60 -10.02 3.20
N GLY A 23 -37.17 -10.90 4.03
CA GLY A 23 -38.44 -11.60 3.82
C GLY A 23 -38.56 -12.82 4.72
N SER A 24 -39.65 -13.58 4.60
CA SER A 24 -39.91 -14.82 5.35
C SER A 24 -39.86 -16.10 4.50
N THR A 25 -39.51 -16.01 3.22
CA THR A 25 -39.52 -17.12 2.26
C THR A 25 -38.12 -17.66 1.97
N TYR A 26 -38.05 -18.78 1.25
CA TYR A 26 -36.78 -19.41 0.86
C TYR A 26 -35.78 -18.39 0.29
N ASN A 27 -34.53 -18.46 0.75
CA ASN A 27 -33.44 -17.55 0.39
C ASN A 27 -33.55 -16.12 0.97
N SER A 28 -34.50 -15.88 1.89
CA SER A 28 -34.48 -14.66 2.70
C SER A 28 -33.47 -14.78 3.85
N SER A 29 -33.01 -13.63 4.32
CA SER A 29 -32.00 -13.48 5.36
C SER A 29 -32.49 -12.50 6.42
N CYS A 30 -32.33 -12.86 7.68
CA CYS A 30 -32.58 -12.00 8.82
C CYS A 30 -31.27 -11.75 9.55
N THR A 31 -30.94 -10.47 9.76
CA THR A 31 -29.74 -10.07 10.49
C THR A 31 -30.12 -9.32 11.75
N TYR A 32 -29.61 -9.78 12.88
CA TYR A 32 -29.70 -9.09 14.15
C TYR A 32 -28.52 -8.14 14.30
N THR A 33 -28.81 -6.94 14.79
CA THR A 33 -27.85 -5.89 15.05
C THR A 33 -28.05 -5.39 16.47
N CYS A 34 -26.96 -5.19 17.19
CA CYS A 34 -27.04 -4.64 18.53
C CYS A 34 -27.25 -3.13 18.47
N ASN A 35 -28.03 -2.62 19.42
CA ASN A 35 -28.15 -1.18 19.61
C ASN A 35 -26.77 -0.57 19.92
N THR A 36 -26.58 0.70 19.57
CA THR A 36 -25.32 1.41 19.79
C THR A 36 -24.85 1.28 21.23
N GLY A 37 -23.61 0.81 21.42
CA GLY A 37 -23.00 0.59 22.74
C GLY A 37 -23.14 -0.84 23.27
N PHE A 38 -23.66 -1.78 22.50
CA PHE A 38 -23.67 -3.22 22.84
C PHE A 38 -22.84 -4.02 21.82
N LEU A 39 -22.20 -5.09 22.27
CA LEU A 39 -21.37 -5.97 21.44
C LEU A 39 -22.19 -7.17 20.96
N ALA A 40 -22.15 -7.45 19.66
CA ALA A 40 -22.77 -8.62 19.06
C ALA A 40 -21.96 -9.89 19.38
N VAL A 41 -22.56 -10.83 20.13
CA VAL A 41 -21.94 -12.11 20.49
C VAL A 41 -22.79 -13.24 19.92
N GLY A 42 -22.16 -14.17 19.17
CA GLY A 42 -22.85 -15.27 18.49
C GLY A 42 -23.18 -14.97 17.02
N THR A 43 -24.00 -15.83 16.39
CA THR A 43 -24.29 -15.74 14.95
C THR A 43 -25.38 -14.70 14.69
N SER A 44 -25.03 -13.58 14.05
CA SER A 44 -25.95 -12.46 13.82
C SER A 44 -26.87 -12.60 12.60
N THR A 45 -26.53 -13.46 11.64
CA THR A 45 -27.29 -13.61 10.39
C THR A 45 -27.80 -15.02 10.21
N TYR A 46 -29.10 -15.14 9.97
CA TYR A 46 -29.81 -16.39 9.72
C TYR A 46 -30.39 -16.38 8.32
N THR A 47 -30.34 -17.54 7.65
CA THR A 47 -30.83 -17.71 6.29
C THR A 47 -31.86 -18.83 6.22
N CYS A 48 -32.93 -18.59 5.46
CA CYS A 48 -33.98 -19.58 5.24
C CYS A 48 -33.49 -20.61 4.19
N GLY A 49 -33.03 -21.78 4.66
CA GLY A 49 -32.24 -22.74 3.89
C GLY A 49 -33.01 -23.68 2.93
N PRO A 50 -32.31 -24.43 2.04
CA PRO A 50 -32.93 -25.32 1.05
C PRO A 50 -33.00 -26.73 1.60
N GLY A 51 -34.13 -27.11 2.18
CA GLY A 51 -34.23 -28.45 2.74
C GLY A 51 -35.58 -28.83 3.29
N GLY A 52 -36.66 -28.66 2.52
CA GLY A 52 -37.95 -29.34 2.75
C GLY A 52 -38.71 -29.10 4.07
N LEU A 53 -38.12 -28.45 5.07
CA LEU A 53 -38.71 -28.21 6.40
C LEU A 53 -39.02 -26.72 6.64
N GLY A 54 -38.28 -25.80 6.01
CA GLY A 54 -38.56 -24.37 6.09
C GLY A 54 -38.11 -23.74 7.42
N ASP A 55 -36.91 -24.06 7.90
CA ASP A 55 -36.37 -23.51 9.15
C ASP A 55 -35.21 -22.53 8.89
N TRP A 56 -35.02 -21.58 9.82
CA TRP A 56 -33.90 -20.64 9.84
C TRP A 56 -32.60 -21.36 10.22
N GLN A 57 -31.53 -21.15 9.44
CA GLN A 57 -30.21 -21.76 9.67
C GLN A 57 -29.10 -20.71 9.77
N PRO A 58 -28.11 -20.91 10.67
CA PRO A 58 -27.94 -22.06 11.57
C PRO A 58 -28.96 -22.09 12.73
N HIS A 59 -29.29 -23.27 13.26
CA HIS A 59 -30.10 -23.41 14.49
C HIS A 59 -29.46 -22.68 15.68
N PRO A 60 -30.25 -22.23 16.68
CA PRO A 60 -29.81 -21.20 17.60
C PRO A 60 -28.58 -21.62 18.42
N LEU A 61 -27.49 -20.90 18.19
CA LEU A 61 -26.44 -20.65 19.18
C LEU A 61 -26.56 -19.16 19.50
N SER A 62 -27.29 -18.90 20.59
CA SER A 62 -27.83 -17.63 21.08
C SER A 62 -27.01 -16.41 20.66
N PHE A 63 -27.46 -15.73 19.61
CA PHE A 63 -27.06 -14.34 19.38
C PHE A 63 -27.62 -13.50 20.52
N PHE A 64 -26.75 -12.75 21.18
CA PHE A 64 -27.16 -11.76 22.17
C PHE A 64 -26.28 -10.51 22.07
N CYS A 65 -26.81 -9.42 22.60
CA CYS A 65 -26.12 -8.14 22.64
C CYS A 65 -25.56 -7.94 24.03
N SER A 66 -24.26 -8.15 24.20
CA SER A 66 -23.60 -7.95 25.48
C SER A 66 -23.43 -6.47 25.77
N ALA A 67 -23.70 -6.07 27.01
CA ALA A 67 -23.45 -4.69 27.46
C ALA A 67 -21.94 -4.43 27.64
N THR A 68 -21.12 -5.49 27.63
CA THR A 68 -19.67 -5.44 27.78
C THR A 68 -18.91 -5.93 26.57
N ASP A 69 -17.72 -5.35 26.41
CA ASP A 69 -16.70 -5.83 25.50
C ASP A 69 -15.46 -6.19 26.31
N VAL A 70 -15.11 -7.48 26.32
CA VAL A 70 -13.95 -8.01 27.06
C VAL A 70 -12.64 -7.38 26.57
N THR A 71 -12.56 -7.00 25.28
CA THR A 71 -11.35 -6.39 24.70
C THR A 71 -11.14 -4.93 25.13
N GLN A 72 -12.22 -4.25 25.53
CA GLN A 72 -12.19 -2.87 26.03
C GLN A 72 -12.20 -2.80 27.55
N THR A 73 -12.58 -3.89 28.22
CA THR A 73 -12.66 -4.00 29.69
C THR A 73 -11.27 -3.94 30.30
N LEU A 74 -11.11 -3.13 31.35
CA LEU A 74 -9.83 -2.97 32.04
C LEU A 74 -9.78 -3.90 33.25
N VAL A 75 -8.68 -4.63 33.39
CA VAL A 75 -8.43 -5.51 34.53
C VAL A 75 -7.22 -4.97 35.28
N ASP A 76 -7.41 -4.69 36.57
CA ASP A 76 -6.37 -4.32 37.51
C ASP A 76 -6.05 -5.55 38.37
N ALA A 77 -4.92 -6.18 38.07
CA ALA A 77 -4.47 -7.40 38.72
C ALA A 77 -3.01 -7.26 39.19
N PRO A 78 -2.60 -8.01 40.24
CA PRO A 78 -1.23 -8.00 40.70
C PRO A 78 -0.22 -8.41 39.60
N PRO A 79 1.02 -7.90 39.61
CA PRO A 79 2.05 -8.28 38.64
C PRO A 79 2.30 -9.79 38.59
N LEU A 80 2.56 -10.32 37.39
CA LEU A 80 2.97 -11.71 37.19
C LEU A 80 4.24 -12.01 38.00
N GLY A 81 4.19 -13.04 38.86
CA GLY A 81 5.30 -13.43 39.74
C GLY A 81 5.23 -12.90 41.18
N THR A 82 4.11 -12.28 41.58
CA THR A 82 3.89 -11.85 42.98
C THR A 82 3.66 -13.07 43.88
N VAL A 83 4.45 -13.19 44.96
CA VAL A 83 4.38 -14.31 45.91
C VAL A 83 3.58 -13.89 47.15
N TYR A 84 2.50 -14.61 47.44
CA TYR A 84 1.65 -14.38 48.61
C TYR A 84 1.94 -15.38 49.73
N GLN A 85 1.84 -14.95 50.97
CA GLN A 85 1.93 -15.82 52.14
C GLN A 85 0.62 -16.61 52.34
N ALA A 86 0.72 -17.78 52.97
CA ALA A 86 -0.48 -18.57 53.28
C ALA A 86 -1.45 -17.77 54.18
N GLY A 87 -2.68 -17.57 53.71
CA GLY A 87 -3.72 -16.76 54.38
C GLY A 87 -3.82 -15.30 53.92
N GLU A 88 -2.97 -14.88 52.99
CA GLU A 88 -3.01 -13.53 52.40
C GLU A 88 -4.04 -13.46 51.26
N SER A 89 -4.86 -12.42 51.22
CA SER A 89 -5.87 -12.21 50.17
C SER A 89 -5.35 -11.24 49.10
N PHE A 90 -5.76 -11.45 47.85
CA PHE A 90 -5.52 -10.51 46.76
C PHE A 90 -6.83 -10.17 46.07
N SER A 91 -6.92 -8.96 45.53
CA SER A 91 -8.09 -8.45 44.83
C SER A 91 -7.80 -8.30 43.34
N ILE A 92 -8.76 -8.68 42.51
CA ILE A 92 -8.77 -8.36 41.07
C ILE A 92 -9.86 -7.32 40.86
N GLY A 93 -9.47 -6.15 40.36
CA GLY A 93 -10.40 -5.10 39.95
C GLY A 93 -10.78 -5.29 38.49
N VAL A 94 -12.06 -5.26 38.16
CA VAL A 94 -12.54 -5.28 36.78
C VAL A 94 -13.40 -4.05 36.53
N VAL A 95 -13.06 -3.27 35.51
CA VAL A 95 -13.83 -2.13 35.05
C VAL A 95 -14.43 -2.46 33.69
N ALA A 96 -15.68 -2.91 33.74
CA ALA A 96 -16.50 -3.26 32.61
C ALA A 96 -16.70 -2.06 31.66
N ARG A 97 -16.32 -2.22 30.40
CA ARG A 97 -16.52 -1.20 29.36
C ARG A 97 -17.29 -1.78 28.18
N ASN A 98 -18.09 -0.94 27.55
CA ASN A 98 -18.81 -1.31 26.35
C ASN A 98 -17.92 -1.23 25.10
N SER A 99 -18.47 -1.59 23.93
CA SER A 99 -17.77 -1.56 22.64
C SER A 99 -17.30 -0.17 22.19
N LEU A 100 -17.73 0.90 22.87
CA LEU A 100 -17.28 2.28 22.65
C LEU A 100 -16.19 2.72 23.66
N GLY A 101 -15.77 1.82 24.55
CA GLY A 101 -14.78 2.10 25.60
C GLY A 101 -15.35 2.87 26.80
N SER A 102 -16.67 3.08 26.87
CA SER A 102 -17.34 3.75 27.99
C SER A 102 -17.66 2.76 29.11
N VAL A 103 -17.58 3.23 30.35
CA VAL A 103 -17.87 2.48 31.57
C VAL A 103 -19.35 2.04 31.58
N VAL A 104 -19.62 0.77 31.91
CA VAL A 104 -20.98 0.20 31.89
C VAL A 104 -21.67 0.41 33.25
N ASP A 105 -22.74 1.20 33.28
CA ASP A 105 -23.44 1.53 34.54
C ASP A 105 -24.46 0.47 35.00
N THR A 106 -25.05 -0.29 34.07
CA THR A 106 -26.03 -1.37 34.36
C THR A 106 -25.98 -2.41 33.25
N GLY A 107 -26.08 -3.71 33.58
CA GLY A 107 -26.10 -4.80 32.59
C GLY A 107 -26.54 -6.13 33.19
N ASP A 108 -27.01 -7.04 32.33
CA ASP A 108 -27.47 -8.39 32.70
C ASP A 108 -26.41 -9.47 32.45
N ASP A 109 -25.23 -9.09 31.93
CA ASP A 109 -24.13 -10.05 31.70
C ASP A 109 -23.56 -10.57 33.04
N LEU A 110 -23.34 -11.88 33.15
CA LEU A 110 -22.53 -12.47 34.22
C LEU A 110 -21.04 -12.42 33.82
N MET A 111 -20.19 -11.90 34.72
CA MET A 111 -18.74 -11.98 34.53
C MET A 111 -18.18 -13.21 35.24
N GLU A 112 -17.32 -13.93 34.52
CA GLU A 112 -16.61 -15.12 35.00
C GLU A 112 -15.09 -14.91 34.86
N VAL A 113 -14.35 -15.23 35.93
CA VAL A 113 -12.88 -15.20 35.95
C VAL A 113 -12.36 -16.61 36.18
N THR A 114 -11.58 -17.12 35.22
CA THR A 114 -11.05 -18.49 35.20
C THR A 114 -9.53 -18.46 35.29
N LEU A 115 -8.93 -19.27 36.17
CA LEU A 115 -7.48 -19.46 36.23
C LEU A 115 -7.11 -20.84 35.66
N PRO A 116 -6.04 -20.95 34.83
CA PRO A 116 -5.72 -22.17 34.07
C PRO A 116 -5.60 -23.45 34.92
N ASP A 117 -5.06 -23.35 36.14
CA ASP A 117 -4.80 -24.51 37.00
C ASP A 117 -5.90 -24.75 38.06
N PHE A 118 -6.87 -23.83 38.18
CA PHE A 118 -7.85 -23.82 39.28
C PHE A 118 -9.32 -23.76 38.81
N GLY A 119 -9.56 -23.65 37.50
CA GLY A 119 -10.92 -23.56 36.94
C GLY A 119 -11.57 -22.20 37.18
N ILE A 120 -12.90 -22.17 37.32
CA ILE A 120 -13.68 -20.94 37.55
C ILE A 120 -13.45 -20.47 38.98
N VAL A 121 -12.87 -19.29 39.16
CA VAL A 121 -12.41 -18.81 40.48
C VAL A 121 -13.28 -17.66 41.02
N ALA A 122 -13.98 -16.92 40.16
CA ALA A 122 -14.97 -15.93 40.59
C ALA A 122 -16.08 -15.72 39.56
N VAL A 123 -17.30 -15.49 40.05
CA VAL A 123 -18.48 -15.12 39.25
C VAL A 123 -19.13 -13.89 39.89
N GLY A 124 -19.48 -12.88 39.11
CA GLY A 124 -20.01 -11.63 39.64
C GLY A 124 -20.99 -10.91 38.72
N SER A 125 -21.77 -10.01 39.31
CA SER A 125 -22.73 -9.14 38.62
C SER A 125 -22.31 -7.67 38.72
N TYR A 126 -22.85 -6.82 37.85
CA TYR A 126 -22.56 -5.38 37.87
C TYR A 126 -22.97 -4.71 39.18
N ALA A 127 -22.10 -3.85 39.70
CA ALA A 127 -22.31 -3.06 40.92
C ALA A 127 -22.57 -1.57 40.63
N GLY A 128 -22.54 -1.15 39.35
CA GLY A 128 -22.66 0.24 38.91
C GLY A 128 -21.32 0.92 38.64
N TYR A 129 -21.30 1.96 37.79
CA TYR A 129 -20.09 2.71 37.41
C TYR A 129 -18.95 1.81 36.89
N GLY A 130 -19.30 0.76 36.14
CA GLY A 130 -18.40 -0.23 35.55
C GLY A 130 -17.68 -1.13 36.53
N ALA A 131 -17.92 -1.00 37.84
CA ALA A 131 -17.42 -1.95 38.81
C ALA A 131 -18.29 -3.22 38.82
N CYS A 132 -17.66 -4.38 38.87
CA CYS A 132 -18.34 -5.66 39.10
C CYS A 132 -18.15 -6.09 40.55
N HIS A 133 -19.21 -6.56 41.19
CA HIS A 133 -19.12 -7.14 42.52
C HIS A 133 -18.65 -8.59 42.38
N LEU A 134 -17.33 -8.80 42.41
CA LEU A 134 -16.74 -10.12 42.52
C LEU A 134 -16.80 -10.55 43.99
N ALA A 135 -17.21 -11.79 44.27
CA ALA A 135 -17.20 -12.30 45.64
C ALA A 135 -15.75 -12.32 46.20
N PRO A 136 -15.48 -11.82 47.42
CA PRO A 136 -14.13 -11.80 47.97
C PRO A 136 -13.64 -13.23 48.27
N LEU A 137 -12.44 -13.57 47.78
CA LEU A 137 -11.78 -14.84 48.08
C LEU A 137 -11.02 -14.72 49.41
N THR A 138 -11.45 -15.49 50.41
CA THR A 138 -10.72 -15.66 51.67
C THR A 138 -10.53 -17.16 51.88
N TYR A 139 -9.27 -17.62 51.88
CA TYR A 139 -8.95 -19.02 52.18
C TYR A 139 -8.20 -19.08 53.51
N VAL A 140 -8.74 -19.83 54.46
CA VAL A 140 -8.08 -20.20 55.70
C VAL A 140 -7.72 -21.69 55.57
N VAL A 141 -6.43 -22.00 55.53
CA VAL A 141 -5.97 -23.37 55.75
C VAL A 141 -5.85 -23.55 57.26
N VAL A 142 -6.78 -24.31 57.84
CA VAL A 142 -6.73 -24.66 59.27
C VAL A 142 -5.88 -25.94 59.41
N PRO A 143 -4.90 -26.00 60.34
CA PRO A 143 -4.16 -27.23 60.59
C PRO A 143 -5.10 -28.37 61.01
N ALA A 144 -4.83 -29.59 60.55
CA ALA A 144 -5.61 -30.77 60.91
C ALA A 144 -5.34 -31.20 62.38
N ALA A 145 -6.02 -32.26 62.85
CA ALA A 145 -5.81 -32.80 64.19
C ALA A 145 -4.34 -33.17 64.45
N ALA A 146 -3.87 -33.02 65.70
CA ALA A 146 -2.50 -33.38 66.08
C ALA A 146 -2.16 -34.82 65.68
N ALA A 147 -1.06 -34.97 64.93
CA ALA A 147 -0.58 -36.26 64.47
C ALA A 147 0.82 -36.53 65.04
N ALA A 148 0.98 -37.71 65.65
CA ALA A 148 2.26 -38.15 66.20
C ALA A 148 3.36 -38.20 65.12
N ALA A 149 3.04 -38.65 63.90
CA ALA A 149 4.00 -38.75 62.81
C ALA A 149 4.53 -37.39 62.29
N GLY A 150 3.77 -36.31 62.51
CA GLY A 150 4.20 -34.97 62.12
C GLY A 150 4.89 -34.18 63.23
N SER A 151 4.75 -34.58 64.49
CA SER A 151 5.23 -33.84 65.66
C SER A 151 6.70 -34.15 65.97
N GLU A 152 7.43 -33.18 66.51
CA GLU A 152 8.88 -33.25 66.73
C GLU A 152 9.23 -33.18 68.22
N VAL A 153 10.23 -33.96 68.65
CA VAL A 153 10.78 -33.92 70.01
C VAL A 153 12.28 -33.62 69.93
N SER A 154 12.73 -32.62 70.67
CA SER A 154 14.13 -32.20 70.73
C SER A 154 14.57 -31.97 72.17
N GLY A 155 15.87 -32.07 72.45
CA GLY A 155 16.43 -31.83 73.78
C GLY A 155 17.77 -32.53 73.95
N SER A 156 18.62 -32.00 74.85
CA SER A 156 19.97 -32.52 75.06
C SER A 156 20.00 -33.99 75.50
N ALA A 157 18.93 -34.48 76.12
CA ALA A 157 18.80 -35.88 76.51
C ALA A 157 18.55 -36.88 75.38
N LEU A 158 18.28 -36.41 74.15
CA LEU A 158 18.19 -37.27 72.97
C LEU A 158 19.53 -37.44 72.25
N THR A 159 20.53 -36.62 72.58
CA THR A 159 21.81 -36.55 71.87
C THR A 159 23.03 -36.79 72.75
N GLU A 160 22.99 -36.50 74.05
CA GLU A 160 24.10 -36.72 74.98
C GLU A 160 23.78 -37.88 75.95
N GLY A 161 24.52 -38.98 75.86
CA GLY A 161 24.18 -40.25 76.50
C GLY A 161 24.50 -40.42 78.00
N SER A 162 24.63 -39.35 78.80
CA SER A 162 24.85 -39.51 80.26
C SER A 162 24.52 -38.25 81.06
N PHE A 163 23.60 -38.37 82.03
CA PHE A 163 23.23 -37.29 82.96
C PHE A 163 23.40 -37.74 84.42
N SER A 164 24.21 -37.02 85.20
CA SER A 164 24.43 -37.31 86.62
C SER A 164 23.70 -36.29 87.50
N GLY A 165 22.52 -36.66 88.02
CA GLY A 165 21.81 -35.93 89.07
C GLY A 165 21.17 -34.58 88.68
N ALA A 166 21.11 -34.24 87.38
CA ALA A 166 20.48 -33.03 86.88
C ALA A 166 19.06 -33.29 86.33
N THR A 167 18.19 -32.28 86.39
CA THR A 167 16.85 -32.33 85.77
C THR A 167 16.99 -32.42 84.25
N VAL A 168 16.37 -33.43 83.66
CA VAL A 168 16.30 -33.65 82.22
C VAL A 168 15.10 -32.90 81.66
N THR A 169 15.31 -32.14 80.59
CA THR A 169 14.27 -31.36 79.89
C THR A 169 14.16 -31.78 78.42
N LEU A 170 12.94 -31.95 77.93
CA LEU A 170 12.59 -32.24 76.53
C LEU A 170 11.62 -31.18 76.02
N THR A 171 11.83 -30.72 74.79
CA THR A 171 10.95 -29.79 74.09
C THR A 171 10.18 -30.55 73.00
N ILE A 172 8.87 -30.36 72.96
CA ILE A 172 7.94 -31.09 72.10
C ILE A 172 7.13 -30.07 71.29
N VAL A 173 7.17 -30.18 69.97
CA VAL A 173 6.41 -29.32 69.04
C VAL A 173 5.31 -30.15 68.38
N VAL A 174 4.04 -29.79 68.63
CA VAL A 174 2.88 -30.52 68.13
C VAL A 174 2.49 -30.03 66.73
N ARG A 175 2.47 -30.95 65.77
CA ARG A 175 2.13 -30.69 64.36
C ARG A 175 1.04 -31.63 63.85
N ASP A 176 0.41 -31.27 62.73
CA ASP A 176 -0.53 -32.14 62.02
C ASP A 176 0.18 -33.16 61.10
N LEU A 177 -0.58 -34.06 60.45
CA LEU A 177 -0.03 -35.13 59.59
C LEU A 177 0.73 -34.59 58.36
N TYR A 178 0.60 -33.29 58.07
CA TYR A 178 1.22 -32.61 56.95
C TYR A 178 2.37 -31.70 57.38
N GLY A 179 2.75 -31.70 58.67
CA GLY A 179 3.90 -30.97 59.20
C GLY A 179 3.61 -29.52 59.67
N ASN A 180 2.36 -29.08 59.66
CA ASN A 180 2.00 -27.73 60.10
C ASN A 180 1.97 -27.65 61.63
N ALA A 181 2.62 -26.65 62.21
CA ALA A 181 2.56 -26.39 63.66
C ALA A 181 1.13 -25.97 64.05
N ARG A 182 0.58 -26.61 65.10
CA ARG A 182 -0.72 -26.22 65.62
C ARG A 182 -0.60 -24.87 66.33
N VAL A 183 -1.70 -24.15 66.52
CA VAL A 183 -1.67 -22.78 67.08
C VAL A 183 -2.49 -22.66 68.38
N SER A 184 -3.07 -23.78 68.85
CA SER A 184 -3.86 -23.85 70.07
C SER A 184 -2.99 -24.12 71.31
N SER A 185 -3.19 -23.34 72.38
CA SER A 185 -2.48 -23.51 73.66
C SER A 185 -2.99 -24.68 74.52
N ASP A 186 -4.08 -25.35 74.13
CA ASP A 186 -4.75 -26.38 74.95
C ASP A 186 -4.34 -27.83 74.63
N ASP A 187 -3.34 -28.04 73.79
CA ASP A 187 -2.91 -29.39 73.37
C ASP A 187 -2.09 -30.16 74.42
N ALA A 188 -1.89 -29.61 75.62
CA ALA A 188 -1.17 -30.27 76.73
C ALA A 188 -1.80 -31.62 77.12
N GLY A 189 -3.13 -31.74 77.02
CA GLY A 189 -3.85 -32.98 77.32
C GLY A 189 -3.64 -34.10 76.30
N LEU A 190 -2.99 -33.81 75.18
CA LEU A 190 -2.67 -34.79 74.13
C LEU A 190 -1.24 -35.34 74.28
N ILE A 191 -0.42 -34.83 75.20
CA ILE A 191 1.00 -35.19 75.33
C ILE A 191 1.22 -36.00 76.61
N GLU A 192 1.78 -37.20 76.47
CA GLU A 192 2.20 -38.05 77.60
C GLU A 192 3.69 -38.41 77.46
N VAL A 193 4.46 -38.16 78.52
CA VAL A 193 5.90 -38.50 78.58
C VAL A 193 6.11 -39.45 79.74
N VAL A 194 6.62 -40.65 79.46
CA VAL A 194 6.77 -41.71 80.48
C VAL A 194 8.23 -42.20 80.52
N PRO A 195 9.05 -41.66 81.44
CA PRO A 195 10.37 -42.18 81.73
C PRO A 195 10.26 -43.40 82.66
N LYS A 196 10.73 -44.58 82.18
CA LYS A 196 10.71 -45.85 82.91
C LYS A 196 12.11 -46.40 83.15
N ARG A 197 12.32 -47.02 84.30
CA ARG A 197 13.47 -47.91 84.58
C ARG A 197 12.91 -49.25 85.04
N GLY A 198 12.95 -50.24 84.16
CA GLY A 198 12.20 -51.49 84.36
C GLY A 198 10.70 -51.21 84.54
N ALA A 199 10.13 -51.60 85.68
CA ALA A 199 8.72 -51.37 86.01
C ALA A 199 8.43 -50.02 86.71
N LEU A 200 9.46 -49.24 87.06
CA LEU A 200 9.30 -47.99 87.82
C LEU A 200 9.20 -46.77 86.88
N SER A 201 8.11 -46.00 86.99
CA SER A 201 7.90 -44.74 86.24
C SER A 201 8.15 -43.51 87.11
N LEU A 202 8.89 -42.53 86.60
CA LEU A 202 9.14 -41.25 87.30
C LEU A 202 8.04 -40.21 86.98
N PRO A 203 7.72 -39.31 87.93
CA PRO A 203 6.80 -38.21 87.69
C PRO A 203 7.43 -37.15 86.76
N VAL A 204 6.64 -36.65 85.82
CA VAL A 204 7.04 -35.64 84.83
C VAL A 204 6.21 -34.35 85.02
N SER A 205 6.85 -33.20 84.97
CA SER A 205 6.17 -31.89 84.86
C SER A 205 6.14 -31.43 83.40
N LEU A 206 4.95 -31.03 82.93
CA LEU A 206 4.73 -30.50 81.58
C LEU A 206 4.34 -29.02 81.64
N GLY A 207 5.10 -28.15 80.97
CA GLY A 207 4.84 -26.72 80.85
C GLY A 207 4.55 -26.32 79.41
N ASN A 208 3.57 -25.45 79.19
CA ASN A 208 3.28 -24.88 77.87
C ASN A 208 4.17 -23.66 77.62
N LEU A 209 4.88 -23.64 76.49
CA LEU A 209 5.76 -22.54 76.08
C LEU A 209 5.10 -21.58 75.07
N GLY A 210 3.93 -21.92 74.52
CA GLY A 210 3.19 -21.16 73.51
C GLY A 210 3.47 -21.65 72.08
N SER A 211 2.60 -21.30 71.13
CA SER A 211 2.76 -21.62 69.69
C SER A 211 2.98 -23.12 69.37
N ALA A 212 2.22 -24.00 70.03
CA ALA A 212 2.31 -25.48 69.98
C ALA A 212 3.63 -26.11 70.47
N GLU A 213 4.41 -25.39 71.26
CA GLU A 213 5.63 -25.89 71.89
C GLU A 213 5.43 -26.15 73.39
N TYR A 214 5.88 -27.32 73.87
CA TYR A 214 5.72 -27.80 75.24
C TYR A 214 7.05 -28.31 75.80
N MET A 215 7.29 -28.08 77.08
CA MET A 215 8.51 -28.54 77.78
C MET A 215 8.16 -29.57 78.85
N ALA A 216 8.68 -30.78 78.70
CA ALA A 216 8.58 -31.84 79.69
C ALA A 216 9.88 -31.93 80.50
N SER A 217 9.77 -32.06 81.83
CA SER A 217 10.94 -32.18 82.69
C SER A 217 10.77 -33.21 83.80
N PHE A 218 11.84 -33.95 84.11
CA PHE A 218 11.90 -34.93 85.19
C PHE A 218 13.33 -35.08 85.73
N THR A 219 13.47 -35.54 86.97
CA THR A 219 14.78 -35.67 87.63
C THR A 219 15.03 -37.13 88.03
N PRO A 220 16.06 -37.81 87.48
CA PRO A 220 16.41 -39.16 87.90
C PRO A 220 17.02 -39.14 89.31
N VAL A 221 16.44 -39.89 90.25
CA VAL A 221 16.89 -39.98 91.64
C VAL A 221 17.92 -41.09 91.88
N GLU A 222 18.11 -42.01 90.93
CA GLU A 222 19.08 -43.11 90.99
C GLU A 222 19.76 -43.32 89.63
N GLY A 223 21.03 -43.74 89.61
CA GLY A 223 21.76 -44.04 88.38
C GLY A 223 21.34 -45.38 87.74
N GLY A 224 21.06 -45.39 86.44
CA GLY A 224 20.73 -46.58 85.66
C GLY A 224 20.10 -46.26 84.30
N LEU A 225 19.78 -47.28 83.49
CA LEU A 225 19.18 -47.12 82.16
C LEU A 225 17.69 -46.74 82.27
N TYR A 226 17.31 -45.63 81.61
CA TYR A 226 15.92 -45.17 81.53
C TYR A 226 15.44 -45.19 80.08
N THR A 227 14.26 -45.77 79.85
CA THR A 227 13.55 -45.69 78.56
C THR A 227 12.52 -44.57 78.64
N ILE A 228 12.61 -43.60 77.73
CA ILE A 228 11.70 -42.45 77.68
C ILE A 228 10.80 -42.62 76.46
N SER A 229 9.50 -42.83 76.69
CA SER A 229 8.50 -42.83 75.62
C SER A 229 7.72 -41.52 75.63
N VAL A 230 7.68 -40.83 74.50
CA VAL A 230 6.82 -39.66 74.28
C VAL A 230 5.65 -40.09 73.40
N VAL A 231 4.43 -39.71 73.77
CA VAL A 231 3.19 -40.09 73.07
C VAL A 231 2.39 -38.82 72.81
N VAL A 232 1.94 -38.63 71.57
CA VAL A 232 1.09 -37.50 71.16
C VAL A 232 -0.22 -38.06 70.60
N ASN A 233 -1.34 -37.68 71.21
CA ASN A 233 -2.69 -38.14 70.86
C ASN A 233 -2.83 -39.68 70.89
N GLY A 234 -2.22 -40.32 71.88
CA GLY A 234 -2.27 -41.77 72.09
C GLY A 234 -1.33 -42.61 71.20
N LEU A 235 -0.52 -41.98 70.33
CA LEU A 235 0.42 -42.65 69.44
C LEU A 235 1.85 -42.06 69.60
N ALA A 236 2.88 -42.91 69.56
CA ALA A 236 4.27 -42.46 69.70
C ALA A 236 4.79 -41.85 68.36
N PRO A 237 5.49 -40.70 68.37
CA PRO A 237 6.17 -40.18 67.19
C PRO A 237 7.29 -41.14 66.74
N LEU A 238 7.58 -41.17 65.45
CA LEU A 238 8.64 -41.99 64.85
C LEU A 238 10.01 -41.55 65.41
N GLY A 239 10.60 -42.36 66.31
CA GLY A 239 12.01 -42.23 66.70
C GLY A 239 12.36 -42.17 68.20
N SER A 240 11.46 -42.45 69.14
CA SER A 240 11.80 -42.36 70.59
C SER A 240 12.35 -43.65 71.21
N VAL A 241 13.60 -44.01 70.90
CA VAL A 241 14.42 -44.89 71.76
C VAL A 241 15.87 -44.42 71.70
N VAL A 242 16.44 -44.00 72.83
CA VAL A 242 17.87 -43.69 72.97
C VAL A 242 18.51 -44.83 73.77
N ASP A 243 19.48 -45.50 73.15
CA ASP A 243 20.37 -46.49 73.75
C ASP A 243 21.72 -45.83 74.03
N THR A 244 22.19 -45.88 75.27
CA THR A 244 23.47 -45.31 75.69
C THR A 244 24.42 -46.47 75.99
N GLY A 245 25.19 -46.92 74.98
CA GLY A 245 26.26 -47.94 75.11
C GLY A 245 27.35 -47.54 76.11
N ASP A 246 28.21 -48.42 76.62
CA ASP A 246 28.72 -49.70 76.11
C ASP A 246 29.34 -50.51 77.28
N ASP A 247 29.42 -51.85 77.19
CA ASP A 247 30.64 -52.63 77.52
C ASP A 247 30.50 -54.17 77.28
N LEU A 248 31.42 -54.66 76.43
CA LEU A 248 32.16 -55.94 76.45
C LEU A 248 31.49 -57.29 76.06
N MET A 249 31.77 -57.70 74.82
CA MET A 249 32.49 -58.91 74.37
C MET A 249 32.45 -60.20 75.25
N GLU A 250 31.93 -61.31 74.71
CA GLU A 250 32.69 -62.51 74.28
C GLU A 250 31.74 -63.70 73.96
N VAL A 251 32.20 -64.52 73.02
CA VAL A 251 31.56 -65.65 72.33
C VAL A 251 31.31 -66.87 73.22
N THR A 252 30.19 -67.60 73.04
CA THR A 252 30.20 -69.08 73.10
C THR A 252 29.03 -69.70 72.30
N LEU A 253 29.35 -70.83 71.69
CA LEU A 253 28.69 -71.53 70.57
C LEU A 253 27.46 -72.40 70.99
N PRO A 254 26.73 -72.98 70.01
CA PRO A 254 25.31 -73.31 70.10
C PRO A 254 25.09 -74.70 70.68
N ASP A 255 23.98 -74.88 71.37
CA ASP A 255 23.28 -76.15 71.45
C ASP A 255 21.89 -75.87 72.03
N PHE A 256 20.86 -76.41 71.40
CA PHE A 256 19.84 -77.23 72.05
C PHE A 256 18.90 -77.78 70.96
N GLY A 257 19.24 -78.98 70.49
CA GLY A 257 18.26 -79.90 69.93
C GLY A 257 17.27 -80.32 71.01
N ILE A 258 16.00 -80.42 70.64
CA ILE A 258 14.95 -80.93 71.52
C ILE A 258 15.00 -82.46 71.47
N VAL A 259 15.37 -83.07 72.61
CA VAL A 259 14.99 -84.44 72.97
C VAL A 259 14.15 -84.33 74.24
N ALA A 260 12.92 -84.82 74.18
CA ALA A 260 12.06 -84.92 75.36
C ALA A 260 12.43 -86.14 76.21
N VAL A 261 12.61 -85.96 77.52
CA VAL A 261 12.17 -86.89 78.59
C VAL A 261 11.82 -86.07 79.84
N GLY A 262 10.62 -86.27 80.38
CA GLY A 262 9.99 -85.38 81.37
C GLY A 262 9.99 -85.86 82.82
N SER A 263 9.14 -85.20 83.64
CA SER A 263 8.59 -85.76 84.88
C SER A 263 7.28 -85.07 85.28
N TYR A 264 6.17 -85.81 85.25
CA TYR A 264 5.00 -85.58 86.11
C TYR A 264 5.03 -86.71 87.16
N ALA A 265 4.95 -86.35 88.44
CA ALA A 265 4.85 -87.32 89.52
C ALA A 265 3.38 -87.73 89.72
N GLY A 266 3.09 -89.04 89.64
CA GLY A 266 1.85 -89.62 90.16
C GLY A 266 1.22 -90.73 89.32
N TYR A 267 1.63 -91.97 89.60
CA TYR A 267 1.03 -93.28 89.22
C TYR A 267 1.22 -93.82 87.78
N GLY A 268 2.40 -94.44 87.55
CA GLY A 268 2.55 -95.78 86.95
C GLY A 268 2.25 -96.02 85.46
N GLY A 269 3.20 -95.68 84.56
CA GLY A 269 3.32 -96.24 83.20
C GLY A 269 4.22 -95.39 82.28
N ILE A 270 5.25 -95.99 81.66
CA ILE A 270 6.14 -95.32 80.69
C ILE A 270 5.61 -95.59 79.26
N TYR A 271 5.35 -94.54 78.48
CA TYR A 271 4.96 -94.63 77.06
C TYR A 271 6.03 -93.96 76.18
N ASN A 272 6.44 -94.62 75.09
CA ASN A 272 7.33 -94.03 74.08
C ASN A 272 6.49 -93.23 73.08
N ILE A 273 6.73 -91.91 72.99
CA ILE A 273 6.08 -91.01 72.04
C ILE A 273 7.10 -90.66 70.94
N SER A 274 6.76 -90.91 69.68
CA SER A 274 7.56 -90.51 68.51
C SER A 274 6.65 -89.86 67.47
N VAL A 275 7.07 -88.73 66.91
CA VAL A 275 6.34 -88.03 65.83
C VAL A 275 7.05 -88.33 64.53
N ASP A 276 6.34 -88.94 63.58
CA ASP A 276 6.87 -89.29 62.25
C ASP A 276 6.24 -88.33 61.23
N MET A 277 7.04 -87.42 60.68
CA MET A 277 6.61 -86.54 59.60
C MET A 277 6.78 -87.29 58.28
N THR A 278 5.69 -87.82 57.74
CA THR A 278 5.72 -88.49 56.44
C THR A 278 6.02 -87.44 55.35
N GLY A 279 7.29 -87.33 54.93
CA GLY A 279 7.66 -86.60 53.70
C GLY A 279 8.98 -85.83 53.69
N ALA A 280 9.75 -85.70 54.79
CA ALA A 280 11.01 -84.95 54.75
C ALA A 280 12.10 -85.60 55.61
N ALA A 281 13.28 -85.80 55.02
CA ALA A 281 14.49 -86.28 55.70
C ALA A 281 15.00 -85.22 56.69
N ASP A 282 15.11 -85.57 57.98
CA ASP A 282 15.87 -84.97 59.10
C ASP A 282 16.16 -83.44 59.15
N THR A 283 15.47 -82.62 58.35
CA THR A 283 15.64 -81.17 58.23
C THR A 283 14.27 -80.51 58.13
N ALA A 284 14.14 -79.33 58.75
CA ALA A 284 12.89 -78.58 58.75
C ALA A 284 12.44 -78.28 57.30
N PRO A 285 11.13 -78.36 56.98
CA PRO A 285 10.62 -78.08 55.64
C PRO A 285 10.94 -76.64 55.18
N ALA A 286 11.61 -76.51 54.02
CA ALA A 286 12.02 -75.22 53.44
C ALA A 286 11.02 -74.61 52.45
N LEU A 287 10.06 -75.40 51.97
CA LEU A 287 8.98 -74.95 51.09
C LEU A 287 7.74 -74.61 51.92
N ALA A 288 7.14 -73.45 51.67
CA ALA A 288 5.89 -73.07 52.30
C ALA A 288 4.74 -74.01 51.87
N GLY A 289 3.90 -74.43 52.82
CA GLY A 289 2.84 -75.40 52.55
C GLY A 289 2.30 -76.07 53.81
N THR A 290 1.26 -76.88 53.62
CA THR A 290 0.63 -77.65 54.71
C THR A 290 1.21 -79.06 54.74
N TYR A 291 1.87 -79.40 55.85
CA TYR A 291 2.48 -80.70 56.10
C TYR A 291 1.66 -81.47 57.13
N GLN A 292 1.57 -82.79 57.00
CA GLN A 292 0.92 -83.66 57.98
C GLN A 292 1.96 -84.53 58.69
N ALA A 293 1.89 -84.60 60.01
CA ALA A 293 2.68 -85.52 60.82
C ALA A 293 1.78 -86.50 61.57
N THR A 294 2.27 -87.72 61.74
CA THR A 294 1.59 -88.77 62.49
C THR A 294 2.25 -88.93 63.85
N MET A 295 1.49 -88.72 64.92
CA MET A 295 1.95 -88.97 66.28
C MET A 295 1.73 -90.44 66.64
N LEU A 296 2.82 -91.14 66.93
CA LEU A 296 2.82 -92.55 67.31
C LEU A 296 3.07 -92.65 68.81
N VAL A 297 2.18 -93.33 69.54
CA VAL A 297 2.40 -93.72 70.95
C VAL A 297 2.52 -95.23 70.98
N ASN A 298 3.68 -95.74 71.42
CA ASN A 298 4.02 -97.16 71.36
C ASN A 298 3.85 -97.80 69.97
N LYS A 299 4.23 -97.08 68.90
CA LYS A 299 4.13 -97.51 67.49
C LYS A 299 2.70 -97.74 66.98
N ARG A 300 1.67 -97.21 67.66
CA ARG A 300 0.31 -97.09 67.13
C ARG A 300 -0.05 -95.61 67.02
N GLU A 301 -0.76 -95.28 65.95
CA GLU A 301 -1.22 -93.93 65.71
C GLU A 301 -2.15 -93.47 66.84
N HIS A 302 -1.80 -92.33 67.45
CA HIS A 302 -2.60 -91.71 68.49
C HIS A 302 -3.77 -90.97 67.86
N ALA A 303 -4.92 -90.93 68.54
CA ALA A 303 -6.17 -90.33 68.02
C ALA A 303 -6.09 -88.84 67.67
N ILE A 304 -5.00 -88.15 68.04
CA ILE A 304 -4.74 -86.74 67.70
C ILE A 304 -4.07 -86.57 66.32
N SER A 305 -3.75 -87.68 65.65
CA SER A 305 -3.15 -87.70 64.32
C SER A 305 -4.23 -87.71 63.23
N PRO A 306 -3.99 -87.10 62.06
CA PRO A 306 -2.76 -86.37 61.71
C PRO A 306 -2.71 -84.96 62.30
N LEU A 307 -1.52 -84.56 62.74
CA LEU A 307 -1.19 -83.20 63.15
C LEU A 307 -0.83 -82.40 61.90
N THR A 308 -1.58 -81.33 61.65
CA THR A 308 -1.37 -80.46 60.49
C THR A 308 -0.47 -79.29 60.90
N TYR A 309 0.65 -79.10 60.20
CA TYR A 309 1.59 -77.99 60.37
C TYR A 309 1.57 -77.12 59.12
N VAL A 310 1.39 -75.82 59.28
CA VAL A 310 1.48 -74.86 58.17
C VAL A 310 2.84 -74.18 58.26
N VAL A 311 3.68 -74.41 57.25
CA VAL A 311 4.94 -73.69 57.06
C VAL A 311 4.62 -72.47 56.22
N VAL A 312 4.81 -71.28 56.77
CA VAL A 312 4.60 -70.01 56.07
C VAL A 312 5.92 -69.52 55.47
N PRO A 313 5.88 -68.75 54.37
CA PRO A 313 7.07 -68.12 53.79
C PRO A 313 7.83 -67.28 54.82
N ALA A 314 9.16 -67.25 54.73
CA ALA A 314 10.00 -66.42 55.58
C ALA A 314 9.93 -64.94 55.19
N ALA A 315 10.72 -64.08 55.87
CA ALA A 315 10.77 -62.65 55.57
C ALA A 315 11.13 -62.40 54.09
N ALA A 316 10.55 -61.33 53.52
CA ALA A 316 10.82 -60.93 52.14
C ALA A 316 12.31 -60.73 51.92
N ALA A 317 12.85 -61.30 50.83
CA ALA A 317 14.24 -61.21 50.47
C ALA A 317 14.39 -60.66 49.05
N ALA A 318 15.20 -59.62 48.90
CA ALA A 318 15.47 -59.01 47.60
C ALA A 318 16.08 -60.00 46.58
N ALA A 319 16.99 -60.87 47.02
CA ALA A 319 17.61 -61.87 46.15
C ALA A 319 16.68 -63.03 45.75
N GLY A 320 15.62 -63.27 46.51
CA GLY A 320 14.63 -64.30 46.22
C GLY A 320 13.46 -63.79 45.38
N SER A 321 13.19 -62.48 45.41
CA SER A 321 12.07 -61.84 44.71
C SER A 321 12.32 -61.69 43.20
N GLU A 322 11.26 -61.63 42.41
CA GLU A 322 11.34 -61.55 40.94
C GLU A 322 10.80 -60.21 40.43
N VAL A 323 11.52 -59.58 39.50
CA VAL A 323 11.11 -58.33 38.86
C VAL A 323 11.10 -58.55 37.35
N SER A 324 9.96 -58.29 36.71
CA SER A 324 9.77 -58.43 35.27
C SER A 324 9.01 -57.24 34.67
N GLY A 325 9.17 -57.02 33.37
CA GLY A 325 8.50 -55.95 32.63
C GLY A 325 9.12 -55.76 31.25
N SER A 326 8.30 -55.42 30.25
CA SER A 326 8.75 -55.30 28.84
C SER A 326 9.88 -54.28 28.67
N ALA A 327 9.81 -53.16 29.40
CA ALA A 327 10.83 -52.13 29.39
C ALA A 327 12.20 -52.63 29.92
N LEU A 328 12.21 -53.60 30.86
CA LEU A 328 13.45 -54.14 31.41
C LEU A 328 14.11 -55.18 30.50
N THR A 329 13.33 -55.85 29.65
CA THR A 329 13.82 -56.88 28.73
C THR A 329 14.31 -56.31 27.39
N GLU A 330 13.64 -55.28 26.87
CA GLU A 330 13.96 -54.70 25.56
C GLU A 330 15.00 -53.56 25.67
N GLY A 331 15.13 -52.95 26.86
CA GLY A 331 16.08 -51.86 27.10
C GLY A 331 15.70 -50.51 26.45
N SER A 332 14.72 -50.49 25.54
CA SER A 332 14.07 -49.29 25.03
C SER A 332 12.56 -49.34 25.26
N PHE A 333 11.94 -48.16 25.41
CA PHE A 333 10.51 -48.04 25.68
C PHE A 333 9.91 -46.81 24.97
N SER A 334 8.85 -47.05 24.19
CA SER A 334 8.18 -46.03 23.37
C SER A 334 6.71 -45.76 23.78
N GLY A 335 6.33 -46.11 25.03
CA GLY A 335 4.98 -45.91 25.54
C GLY A 335 4.85 -44.72 26.51
N ALA A 336 3.63 -44.42 26.95
CA ALA A 336 3.36 -43.35 27.90
C ALA A 336 3.73 -43.72 29.35
N THR A 337 3.60 -44.99 29.75
CA THR A 337 3.79 -45.44 31.14
C THR A 337 4.57 -46.74 31.19
N VAL A 338 5.69 -46.76 31.90
CA VAL A 338 6.48 -47.96 32.16
C VAL A 338 5.82 -48.74 33.30
N THR A 339 5.58 -50.04 33.08
CA THR A 339 4.99 -50.95 34.08
C THR A 339 5.96 -52.09 34.41
N LEU A 340 6.10 -52.40 35.69
CA LEU A 340 6.95 -53.45 36.23
C LEU A 340 6.10 -54.33 37.15
N THR A 341 6.25 -55.64 37.02
CA THR A 341 5.66 -56.63 37.89
C THR A 341 6.72 -57.14 38.87
N ILE A 342 6.42 -57.08 40.16
CA ILE A 342 7.30 -57.48 41.26
C ILE A 342 6.61 -58.58 42.06
N VAL A 343 7.19 -59.78 42.07
CA VAL A 343 6.71 -60.90 42.88
C VAL A 343 7.61 -61.03 44.10
N VAL A 344 7.07 -60.74 45.28
CA VAL A 344 7.83 -60.76 46.54
C VAL A 344 7.95 -62.20 47.04
N ARG A 345 9.19 -62.66 47.21
CA ARG A 345 9.52 -64.00 47.68
C ARG A 345 10.48 -63.94 48.87
N ASP A 346 10.52 -65.02 49.64
CA ASP A 346 11.56 -65.21 50.65
C ASP A 346 12.89 -65.70 50.04
N LEU A 347 13.93 -65.85 50.86
CA LEU A 347 15.27 -66.28 50.43
C LEU A 347 15.28 -67.70 49.81
N TYR A 348 14.23 -68.50 50.05
CA TYR A 348 14.09 -69.87 49.56
C TYR A 348 13.21 -69.96 48.30
N GLY A 349 12.73 -68.82 47.77
CA GLY A 349 11.94 -68.74 46.54
C GLY A 349 10.43 -68.92 46.76
N ASN A 350 9.96 -69.02 48.00
CA ASN A 350 8.54 -69.12 48.30
C ASN A 350 7.88 -67.74 48.09
N ALA A 351 6.83 -67.70 47.28
CA ALA A 351 5.99 -66.50 47.17
C ALA A 351 5.34 -66.20 48.53
N ARG A 352 5.38 -64.94 48.95
CA ARG A 352 4.70 -64.55 50.19
C ARG A 352 3.19 -64.71 50.03
N VAL A 353 2.48 -64.92 51.14
CA VAL A 353 1.01 -65.09 51.12
C VAL A 353 0.30 -63.79 51.53
N SER A 354 1.06 -62.78 51.95
CA SER A 354 0.57 -61.49 52.43
C SER A 354 0.34 -60.50 51.30
N SER A 355 -0.80 -59.81 51.34
CA SER A 355 -1.12 -58.65 50.50
C SER A 355 -0.54 -57.33 51.04
N ASP A 356 0.12 -57.34 52.19
CA ASP A 356 0.63 -56.12 52.87
C ASP A 356 2.13 -55.88 52.68
N ASP A 357 2.76 -56.54 51.71
CA ASP A 357 4.20 -56.38 51.45
C ASP A 357 4.55 -55.12 50.64
N ALA A 358 3.56 -54.30 50.29
CA ALA A 358 3.76 -53.03 49.60
C ALA A 358 4.74 -52.10 50.36
N GLY A 359 4.68 -52.08 51.69
CA GLY A 359 5.60 -51.30 52.53
C GLY A 359 7.05 -51.79 52.54
N LEU A 360 7.32 -52.96 51.95
CA LEU A 360 8.66 -53.52 51.81
C LEU A 360 9.26 -53.25 50.44
N ILE A 361 8.49 -52.73 49.48
CA ILE A 361 8.94 -52.51 48.10
C ILE A 361 9.18 -51.01 47.89
N GLU A 362 10.37 -50.66 47.44
CA GLU A 362 10.68 -49.31 46.98
C GLU A 362 11.19 -49.38 45.54
N VAL A 363 10.56 -48.63 44.64
CA VAL A 363 10.97 -48.50 43.24
C VAL A 363 11.32 -47.05 42.99
N VAL A 364 12.56 -46.83 42.52
CA VAL A 364 13.12 -45.49 42.32
C VAL A 364 13.61 -45.35 40.88
N PRO A 365 12.74 -44.89 39.95
CA PRO A 365 13.15 -44.49 38.61
C PRO A 365 13.80 -43.11 38.67
N LYS A 366 15.00 -42.99 38.08
CA LYS A 366 15.74 -41.72 37.99
C LYS A 366 16.14 -41.41 36.55
N ARG A 367 16.11 -40.13 36.20
CA ARG A 367 16.80 -39.56 35.03
C ARG A 367 17.84 -38.56 35.55
N GLY A 368 19.11 -38.97 35.53
CA GLY A 368 20.16 -38.21 36.21
C GLY A 368 19.87 -38.07 37.71
N ALA A 369 19.69 -36.84 38.19
CA ALA A 369 19.37 -36.54 39.59
C ALA A 369 17.86 -36.51 39.90
N LEU A 370 16.99 -36.50 38.89
CA LEU A 370 15.54 -36.39 39.07
C LEU A 370 14.92 -37.78 39.31
N SER A 371 14.29 -37.97 40.47
CA SER A 371 13.46 -39.15 40.77
C SER A 371 12.02 -38.91 40.32
N LEU A 372 11.40 -39.90 39.69
CA LEU A 372 10.00 -39.82 39.24
C LEU A 372 9.06 -40.50 40.24
N PRO A 373 7.82 -39.98 40.39
CA PRO A 373 6.82 -40.62 41.24
C PRO A 373 6.43 -41.99 40.67
N VAL A 374 6.27 -42.97 41.56
CA VAL A 374 5.84 -44.33 41.23
C VAL A 374 4.51 -44.62 41.89
N SER A 375 3.57 -45.15 41.11
CA SER A 375 2.35 -45.75 41.64
C SER A 375 2.58 -47.25 41.84
N LEU A 376 2.42 -47.73 43.07
CA LEU A 376 2.51 -49.15 43.40
C LEU A 376 1.11 -49.69 43.68
N GLY A 377 0.64 -50.61 42.83
CA GLY A 377 -0.62 -51.33 42.98
C GLY A 377 -0.39 -52.77 43.43
N ASN A 378 -1.24 -53.29 44.31
CA ASN A 378 -1.22 -54.70 44.68
C ASN A 378 -2.13 -55.50 43.75
N LEU A 379 -1.59 -56.56 43.12
CA LEU A 379 -2.32 -57.46 42.23
C LEU A 379 -2.85 -58.73 42.93
N GLY A 380 -2.47 -58.94 44.20
CA GLY A 380 -2.83 -60.10 45.01
C GLY A 380 -1.76 -61.21 44.94
N SER A 381 -1.80 -62.15 45.89
CA SER A 381 -0.88 -63.31 45.94
C SER A 381 0.62 -62.95 45.91
N ALA A 382 1.01 -61.89 46.63
CA ALA A 382 2.37 -61.32 46.68
C ALA A 382 2.94 -60.79 45.36
N GLU A 383 2.06 -60.46 44.41
CA GLU A 383 2.40 -59.80 43.16
C GLU A 383 1.99 -58.32 43.22
N TYR A 384 2.90 -57.44 42.80
CA TYR A 384 2.74 -55.99 42.83
C TYR A 384 3.09 -55.39 41.47
N MET A 385 2.36 -54.36 41.06
CA MET A 385 2.61 -53.61 39.84
C MET A 385 3.11 -52.21 40.20
N ALA A 386 4.36 -51.93 39.85
CA ALA A 386 4.90 -50.58 39.90
C ALA A 386 4.78 -49.91 38.54
N SER A 387 4.29 -48.68 38.48
CA SER A 387 4.23 -47.93 37.24
C SER A 387 4.64 -46.47 37.41
N PHE A 388 5.32 -45.93 36.39
CA PHE A 388 5.71 -44.53 36.33
C PHE A 388 5.63 -44.01 34.89
N THR A 389 5.37 -42.71 34.74
CA THR A 389 5.23 -42.04 33.44
C THR A 389 6.45 -41.14 33.23
N PRO A 390 7.35 -41.46 32.29
CA PRO A 390 8.46 -40.58 31.94
C PRO A 390 7.96 -39.22 31.42
N VAL A 391 8.60 -38.13 31.84
CA VAL A 391 8.22 -36.75 31.45
C VAL A 391 8.97 -36.30 30.18
N GLU A 392 10.17 -36.83 29.94
CA GLU A 392 11.01 -36.52 28.79
C GLU A 392 11.69 -37.78 28.27
N GLY A 393 12.06 -37.79 26.99
CA GLY A 393 12.90 -38.85 26.44
C GLY A 393 14.31 -38.84 27.04
N GLY A 394 14.97 -40.00 27.06
CA GLY A 394 16.36 -40.14 27.50
C GLY A 394 16.63 -41.40 28.30
N LEU A 395 17.80 -41.43 28.95
CA LEU A 395 18.27 -42.58 29.72
C LEU A 395 17.74 -42.54 31.16
N TYR A 396 17.09 -43.63 31.57
CA TYR A 396 16.52 -43.82 32.91
C TYR A 396 17.21 -44.99 33.62
N THR A 397 17.44 -44.84 34.92
CA THR A 397 17.90 -45.91 35.81
C THR A 397 16.78 -46.27 36.78
N ILE A 398 16.36 -47.53 36.80
CA ILE A 398 15.30 -48.02 37.68
C ILE A 398 15.95 -48.86 38.78
N SER A 399 15.82 -48.40 40.03
CA SER A 399 16.27 -49.18 41.18
C SER A 399 15.08 -49.84 41.87
N VAL A 400 15.14 -51.14 42.12
CA VAL A 400 14.12 -51.86 42.93
C VAL A 400 14.79 -52.38 44.19
N VAL A 401 14.20 -52.05 45.34
CA VAL A 401 14.63 -52.42 46.67
C VAL A 401 13.49 -53.20 47.33
N VAL A 402 13.82 -54.34 47.95
CA VAL A 402 12.86 -55.16 48.68
C VAL A 402 13.41 -55.39 50.09
N ASN A 403 12.63 -55.04 51.10
CA ASN A 403 12.97 -55.16 52.52
C ASN A 403 14.31 -54.46 52.85
N GLY A 404 14.48 -53.24 52.34
CA GLY A 404 15.67 -52.40 52.58
C GLY A 404 16.93 -52.79 51.82
N LEU A 405 16.91 -53.85 51.00
CA LEU A 405 18.06 -54.31 50.21
C LEU A 405 17.78 -54.22 48.69
N PRO A 406 18.74 -53.76 47.87
CA PRO A 406 18.56 -53.70 46.42
C PRO A 406 18.46 -55.11 45.82
N HIS A 407 17.56 -55.27 44.86
CA HIS A 407 17.49 -56.50 44.07
C HIS A 407 18.83 -56.73 43.32
N PRO A 408 19.33 -57.97 43.16
CA PRO A 408 20.64 -58.22 42.54
C PRO A 408 20.82 -57.66 41.12
N SER A 409 19.74 -57.59 40.34
CA SER A 409 19.74 -57.02 38.98
C SER A 409 19.46 -55.51 38.95
N SER A 410 19.30 -54.87 40.10
CA SER A 410 19.11 -53.42 40.23
C SER A 410 20.48 -52.71 40.26
N PRO A 411 20.66 -51.57 39.58
CA PRO A 411 19.66 -50.85 38.78
C PRO A 411 19.59 -51.34 37.33
N TRP A 412 18.39 -51.31 36.74
CA TRP A 412 18.19 -51.49 35.30
C TRP A 412 18.33 -50.16 34.57
N VAL A 413 18.90 -50.17 33.37
CA VAL A 413 19.02 -48.98 32.50
C VAL A 413 18.09 -49.15 31.31
N ILE A 414 17.21 -48.18 31.07
CA ILE A 414 16.31 -48.15 29.91
C ILE A 414 16.40 -46.82 29.17
N VAL A 415 16.14 -46.81 27.86
CA VAL A 415 16.02 -45.61 27.04
C VAL A 415 14.55 -45.36 26.75
N VAL A 416 14.02 -44.20 27.15
CA VAL A 416 12.66 -43.78 26.83
C VAL A 416 12.70 -42.88 25.59
N SER A 417 11.88 -43.19 24.60
CA SER A 417 11.82 -42.37 23.38
C SER A 417 11.15 -41.02 23.64
N ALA A 418 11.66 -39.93 23.05
CA ALA A 418 11.00 -38.63 23.13
C ALA A 418 9.76 -38.57 22.23
N ILE A 419 8.74 -37.85 22.68
CA ILE A 419 7.55 -37.50 21.88
C ILE A 419 7.69 -36.03 21.46
N CYS A 420 8.00 -35.78 20.20
CA CYS A 420 8.14 -34.43 19.65
C CYS A 420 6.79 -33.92 19.16
N PRO A 421 6.21 -32.87 19.78
CA PRO A 421 4.93 -32.31 19.34
C PRO A 421 5.06 -31.54 18.01
N PRO A 422 3.93 -31.18 17.37
CA PRO A 422 3.94 -30.27 16.22
C PRO A 422 4.78 -29.01 16.49
N GLY A 423 5.54 -28.58 15.48
CA GLY A 423 6.53 -27.49 15.59
C GLY A 423 7.93 -27.96 15.99
N PHE A 424 8.12 -29.25 16.25
CA PHE A 424 9.41 -29.87 16.52
C PHE A 424 9.68 -31.04 15.56
N GLN A 425 10.96 -31.33 15.34
CA GLN A 425 11.45 -32.53 14.66
C GLN A 425 12.25 -33.42 15.61
N SER A 426 12.17 -34.73 15.41
CA SER A 426 13.02 -35.70 16.09
C SER A 426 14.43 -35.65 15.49
N VAL A 427 15.43 -35.36 16.33
CA VAL A 427 16.85 -35.39 15.92
C VAL A 427 17.44 -36.78 16.14
N ASP A 428 17.07 -37.40 17.25
CA ASP A 428 17.33 -38.80 17.58
C ASP A 428 16.15 -39.39 18.37
N GLU A 429 16.29 -40.64 18.83
CA GLU A 429 15.24 -41.39 19.54
C GLU A 429 14.82 -40.72 20.86
N SER A 430 15.59 -39.77 21.41
CA SER A 430 15.38 -39.17 22.73
C SER A 430 15.36 -37.63 22.76
N THR A 431 15.57 -36.95 21.62
CA THR A 431 15.69 -35.49 21.55
C THR A 431 14.83 -34.88 20.45
N CYS A 432 14.21 -33.75 20.77
CA CYS A 432 13.45 -32.93 19.86
C CYS A 432 14.19 -31.61 19.60
N ALA A 433 14.23 -31.18 18.34
CA ALA A 433 14.67 -29.85 17.96
C ALA A 433 13.50 -29.03 17.44
N GLU A 434 13.51 -27.74 17.76
CA GLU A 434 12.55 -26.78 17.21
C GLU A 434 12.65 -26.72 15.69
N CYS A 435 11.52 -26.60 15.01
CA CYS A 435 11.52 -26.27 13.60
C CYS A 435 12.10 -24.85 13.41
N PRO A 436 13.18 -24.67 12.61
CA PRO A 436 13.75 -23.36 12.34
C PRO A 436 12.79 -22.50 11.51
N GLU A 437 13.07 -21.20 11.42
CA GLU A 437 12.30 -20.27 10.58
C GLU A 437 12.14 -20.80 9.14
N ASN A 438 11.00 -20.50 8.53
CA ASN A 438 10.58 -20.97 7.20
C ASN A 438 10.27 -22.47 7.11
N THR A 439 10.19 -23.17 8.23
CA THR A 439 9.75 -24.57 8.29
C THR A 439 8.61 -24.78 9.29
N PHE A 440 7.90 -25.90 9.18
CA PHE A 440 6.82 -26.29 10.09
C PHE A 440 6.75 -27.83 10.26
N SER A 441 6.01 -28.30 11.26
CA SER A 441 5.75 -29.72 11.48
C SER A 441 4.35 -29.91 12.08
N GLU A 442 3.46 -30.62 11.37
CA GLU A 442 2.06 -30.88 11.81
C GLU A 442 1.89 -32.20 12.55
N VAL A 443 2.89 -33.08 12.46
CA VAL A 443 2.79 -34.47 12.93
C VAL A 443 3.68 -34.67 14.15
N ILE A 444 3.22 -35.52 15.07
CA ILE A 444 4.02 -35.95 16.21
C ILE A 444 5.19 -36.79 15.70
N ASN A 445 6.39 -36.58 16.27
CA ASN A 445 7.63 -37.27 15.89
C ASN A 445 8.01 -37.10 14.42
N ALA A 446 7.80 -35.90 13.86
CA ALA A 446 8.27 -35.60 12.51
C ALA A 446 9.77 -35.84 12.39
N GLY A 447 10.20 -36.65 11.42
CA GLY A 447 11.62 -36.91 11.20
C GLY A 447 12.40 -35.71 10.63
N ARG A 448 11.69 -34.73 10.06
CA ARG A 448 12.23 -33.44 9.63
C ARG A 448 11.09 -32.43 9.49
N CYS A 449 11.38 -31.15 9.71
CA CYS A 449 10.43 -30.09 9.41
C CYS A 449 10.24 -29.90 7.89
N GLU A 450 9.02 -29.59 7.48
CA GLU A 450 8.67 -29.28 6.09
C GLU A 450 8.94 -27.81 5.80
N LEU A 451 9.43 -27.50 4.59
CA LEU A 451 9.64 -26.12 4.15
C LEU A 451 8.30 -25.46 3.83
N CYS A 452 8.15 -24.19 4.19
CA CYS A 452 7.05 -23.39 3.68
C CYS A 452 7.06 -23.32 2.15
N PRO A 453 5.90 -23.18 1.49
CA PRO A 453 5.79 -22.96 0.05
C PRO A 453 6.61 -21.75 -0.44
N GLU A 454 6.83 -21.67 -1.75
CA GLU A 454 7.67 -20.63 -2.36
C GLU A 454 7.23 -19.21 -1.96
N ASN A 455 8.19 -18.35 -1.62
CA ASN A 455 7.96 -16.98 -1.15
C ASN A 455 7.12 -16.84 0.13
N MET A 456 6.96 -17.92 0.91
CA MET A 456 6.40 -17.90 2.26
C MET A 456 7.47 -18.09 3.33
N ARG A 457 7.17 -17.60 4.54
CA ARG A 457 7.99 -17.70 5.74
C ARG A 457 7.13 -18.05 6.94
N SER A 458 7.73 -18.71 7.92
CA SER A 458 7.12 -19.03 9.20
C SER A 458 8.08 -18.68 10.35
N PRO A 459 7.57 -18.29 11.53
CA PRO A 459 8.38 -18.22 12.74
C PRO A 459 8.94 -19.59 13.14
N SER A 460 9.94 -19.62 14.03
CA SER A 460 10.37 -20.87 14.66
C SER A 460 9.24 -21.54 15.45
N ILE A 461 9.34 -22.85 15.64
CA ILE A 461 8.35 -23.65 16.40
C ILE A 461 6.95 -23.63 15.74
N SER A 462 6.88 -23.51 14.41
CA SER A 462 5.59 -23.45 13.70
C SER A 462 4.90 -24.82 13.63
N PRO A 463 3.72 -25.01 14.26
CA PRO A 463 3.06 -26.30 14.34
C PRO A 463 2.22 -26.65 13.11
N SER A 464 2.08 -25.74 12.14
CA SER A 464 1.24 -25.97 10.96
C SER A 464 1.69 -25.17 9.74
N TRP A 465 1.32 -25.67 8.56
CA TRP A 465 1.46 -24.90 7.31
C TRP A 465 0.66 -23.59 7.36
N ALA A 466 -0.38 -23.51 8.20
CA ALA A 466 -1.17 -22.30 8.39
C ALA A 466 -0.33 -21.12 8.91
N ASN A 467 0.79 -21.41 9.59
CA ASN A 467 1.75 -20.41 10.07
C ASN A 467 2.70 -19.91 8.98
N CYS A 468 2.77 -20.56 7.81
CA CYS A 468 3.47 -20.03 6.66
C CYS A 468 2.70 -18.84 6.09
N THR A 469 3.33 -17.68 6.01
CA THR A 469 2.74 -16.44 5.48
C THR A 469 3.70 -15.78 4.50
N CYS A 470 3.23 -14.86 3.66
CA CYS A 470 4.10 -14.31 2.61
C CYS A 470 5.33 -13.57 3.17
N ALA A 471 6.46 -13.73 2.49
CA ALA A 471 7.63 -12.88 2.71
C ALA A 471 7.34 -11.42 2.26
N PRO A 472 8.10 -10.42 2.72
CA PRO A 472 7.98 -9.05 2.24
C PRO A 472 8.15 -8.98 0.72
N ASN A 473 7.42 -8.07 0.05
CA ASN A 473 7.29 -7.98 -1.42
C ASN A 473 6.50 -9.12 -2.10
N PHE A 474 5.86 -10.00 -1.34
CA PHE A 474 4.97 -11.05 -1.86
C PHE A 474 3.61 -11.03 -1.16
N TRP A 475 2.60 -11.58 -1.82
CA TRP A 475 1.22 -11.68 -1.29
C TRP A 475 0.54 -12.97 -1.76
N LEU A 476 -0.60 -13.30 -1.15
CA LEU A 476 -1.31 -14.58 -1.37
C LEU A 476 -1.86 -14.78 -2.78
N GLY A 477 -1.96 -13.70 -3.58
CA GLY A 477 -2.68 -13.73 -4.84
C GLY A 477 -4.20 -13.81 -4.65
N LEU A 478 -4.93 -13.84 -5.77
CA LEU A 478 -6.39 -13.95 -5.78
C LEU A 478 -6.91 -15.31 -5.29
N GLU A 479 -6.03 -16.31 -5.23
CA GLU A 479 -6.39 -17.65 -4.78
C GLU A 479 -6.46 -17.78 -3.25
N GLY A 480 -5.87 -16.84 -2.51
CA GLY A 480 -5.87 -16.81 -1.05
C GLY A 480 -4.90 -17.82 -0.42
N HIS A 481 -5.03 -18.02 0.90
CA HIS A 481 -4.13 -18.90 1.66
C HIS A 481 -4.47 -20.38 1.46
N ARG A 482 -3.63 -21.11 0.71
CA ARG A 482 -3.85 -22.52 0.34
C ARG A 482 -2.62 -23.38 0.61
N ARG A 483 -2.85 -24.65 0.97
CA ARG A 483 -1.78 -25.64 1.16
C ARG A 483 -1.03 -25.84 -0.16
N ASN A 484 0.31 -25.81 -0.11
CA ASN A 484 1.24 -25.96 -1.25
C ASN A 484 1.19 -24.85 -2.32
N ALA A 485 0.45 -23.76 -2.11
CA ALA A 485 0.48 -22.60 -2.98
C ALA A 485 1.48 -21.56 -2.43
N GLY A 486 2.43 -21.14 -3.25
CA GLY A 486 3.37 -20.07 -2.90
C GLY A 486 2.78 -18.68 -3.06
N CYS A 487 3.44 -17.68 -2.48
CA CYS A 487 3.05 -16.28 -2.68
C CYS A 487 3.56 -15.74 -4.02
N VAL A 488 2.75 -14.88 -4.63
CA VAL A 488 3.09 -14.20 -5.89
C VAL A 488 3.75 -12.85 -5.63
N ALA A 489 4.56 -12.39 -6.58
CA ALA A 489 5.24 -11.11 -6.49
C ALA A 489 4.26 -9.95 -6.34
N CYS A 490 4.66 -8.91 -5.60
CA CYS A 490 3.85 -7.72 -5.42
C CYS A 490 3.49 -7.08 -6.78
N PRO A 491 2.21 -6.74 -7.04
CA PRO A 491 1.82 -6.09 -8.28
C PRO A 491 2.53 -4.73 -8.42
N ARG A 492 2.79 -4.30 -9.67
CA ARG A 492 3.37 -2.97 -9.92
C ARG A 492 2.49 -1.89 -9.31
N GLY A 493 3.11 -0.93 -8.63
CA GLY A 493 2.39 0.14 -7.94
C GLY A 493 1.79 -0.27 -6.59
N GLY A 494 1.94 -1.52 -6.17
CA GLY A 494 1.55 -2.01 -4.85
C GLY A 494 2.71 -2.05 -3.86
N GLU A 495 2.38 -1.97 -2.58
CA GLU A 495 3.27 -2.18 -1.44
C GLU A 495 2.79 -3.41 -0.66
N CYS A 496 3.62 -4.46 -0.62
CA CYS A 496 3.29 -5.73 0.02
C CYS A 496 4.18 -5.92 1.25
N ARG A 497 3.58 -5.79 2.44
CA ARG A 497 4.29 -6.03 3.72
C ARG A 497 4.58 -7.53 3.98
N GLY A 498 4.04 -8.41 3.15
CA GLY A 498 4.00 -9.86 3.39
C GLY A 498 2.89 -10.22 4.36
N GLY A 499 2.98 -11.40 4.96
CA GLY A 499 1.93 -11.91 5.84
C GLY A 499 0.73 -12.43 5.05
N LEU A 500 -0.47 -12.21 5.60
CA LEU A 500 -1.75 -12.56 4.97
C LEU A 500 -2.51 -11.33 4.44
N ALA A 501 -1.96 -10.12 4.64
CA ALA A 501 -2.62 -8.88 4.22
C ALA A 501 -2.55 -8.72 2.69
N PRO A 502 -3.61 -8.19 2.05
CA PRO A 502 -3.57 -7.86 0.63
C PRO A 502 -2.59 -6.71 0.37
N PRO A 503 -2.08 -6.58 -0.88
CA PRO A 503 -1.28 -5.43 -1.29
C PRO A 503 -2.07 -4.13 -1.10
N VAL A 504 -1.36 -3.06 -0.74
CA VAL A 504 -1.94 -1.71 -0.70
C VAL A 504 -1.31 -0.83 -1.76
N ALA A 505 -1.98 0.23 -2.20
CA ALA A 505 -1.40 1.10 -3.22
C ALA A 505 -0.16 1.81 -2.68
N ALA A 506 0.94 1.83 -3.44
CA ALA A 506 2.08 2.68 -3.11
C ALA A 506 1.71 4.16 -3.29
N LYS A 507 2.48 5.08 -2.70
CA LYS A 507 2.28 6.51 -2.88
C LYS A 507 2.30 6.88 -4.36
N GLY A 508 1.29 7.63 -4.82
CA GLY A 508 1.11 7.98 -6.24
C GLY A 508 0.33 6.95 -7.08
N PHE A 509 -0.05 5.81 -6.49
CA PHE A 509 -0.87 4.78 -7.13
C PHE A 509 -2.25 4.67 -6.49
N PHE A 510 -3.21 4.16 -7.24
CA PHE A 510 -4.58 3.88 -6.81
C PHE A 510 -4.93 2.43 -7.09
N ASP A 511 -5.68 1.80 -6.18
CA ASP A 511 -6.21 0.45 -6.37
C ASP A 511 -7.41 0.50 -7.33
N VAL A 512 -7.22 -0.05 -8.53
CA VAL A 512 -8.24 -0.11 -9.58
C VAL A 512 -8.85 -1.50 -9.71
N SER A 513 -8.52 -2.42 -8.79
CA SER A 513 -9.08 -3.75 -8.80
C SER A 513 -10.61 -3.70 -8.64
N PRO A 514 -11.38 -4.53 -9.36
CA PRO A 514 -12.85 -4.48 -9.34
C PRO A 514 -13.46 -4.62 -7.94
N ASN A 515 -12.78 -5.34 -7.05
CA ASN A 515 -13.24 -5.66 -5.69
C ASN A 515 -12.43 -4.96 -4.59
N GLY A 516 -11.45 -4.11 -4.92
CA GLY A 516 -10.52 -3.54 -3.94
C GLY A 516 -9.63 -4.59 -3.27
N ASP A 517 -9.27 -5.65 -4.00
CA ASP A 517 -8.44 -6.76 -3.51
C ASP A 517 -6.93 -6.50 -3.64
N GLY A 518 -6.55 -5.32 -4.15
CA GLY A 518 -5.15 -4.94 -4.34
C GLY A 518 -4.44 -5.73 -5.43
N SER A 519 -5.17 -6.37 -6.35
CA SER A 519 -4.57 -7.12 -7.46
C SER A 519 -4.05 -6.25 -8.61
N GLN A 520 -4.57 -5.04 -8.76
CA GLN A 520 -4.22 -4.12 -9.83
C GLN A 520 -4.13 -2.68 -9.32
N PHE A 521 -2.96 -2.06 -9.53
CA PHE A 521 -2.72 -0.65 -9.21
C PHE A 521 -2.35 0.14 -10.45
N GLU A 522 -2.81 1.37 -10.51
CA GLU A 522 -2.50 2.29 -11.61
C GLU A 522 -2.01 3.63 -11.06
N GLN A 523 -1.07 4.25 -11.77
CA GLN A 523 -0.52 5.54 -11.36
C GLN A 523 -1.56 6.64 -11.54
N CYS A 524 -1.70 7.49 -10.55
CA CYS A 524 -2.66 8.59 -10.61
C CYS A 524 -2.18 9.68 -11.57
N ARG A 525 -3.08 10.11 -12.46
CA ARG A 525 -2.78 11.14 -13.47
C ARG A 525 -2.55 12.51 -12.85
N ARG A 526 -3.31 12.85 -11.79
CA ARG A 526 -3.12 14.11 -11.07
C ARG A 526 -1.89 14.04 -10.16
N PRO A 527 -0.94 14.98 -10.28
CA PRO A 527 0.29 14.94 -9.50
C PRO A 527 -0.02 15.09 -8.00
N GLY A 528 0.44 14.12 -7.21
CA GLY A 528 0.25 14.13 -5.74
C GLY A 528 -1.17 13.81 -5.26
N ALA A 529 -2.08 13.40 -6.14
CA ALA A 529 -3.47 13.12 -5.79
C ALA A 529 -3.66 11.85 -4.96
N CYS A 530 -2.83 10.83 -5.18
CA CYS A 530 -2.94 9.55 -4.48
C CYS A 530 -1.93 9.46 -3.34
N ALA A 531 -2.44 9.37 -2.12
CA ALA A 531 -1.61 9.25 -0.93
C ALA A 531 -0.99 7.84 -0.80
N GLY A 532 -1.57 6.84 -1.47
CA GLY A 532 -1.28 5.42 -1.28
C GLY A 532 -2.15 4.82 -0.17
N GLY A 533 -1.91 3.55 0.17
CA GLY A 533 -2.69 2.80 1.14
C GLY A 533 -4.03 2.29 0.59
N PHE A 534 -5.03 2.16 1.47
CA PHE A 534 -6.38 1.69 1.13
C PHE A 534 -7.22 2.83 0.56
N GLN A 535 -7.15 3.05 -0.76
CA GLN A 535 -7.97 4.03 -1.52
C GLN A 535 -8.01 5.46 -0.94
N GLN A 536 -6.90 5.94 -0.36
CA GLN A 536 -6.84 7.30 0.21
C GLN A 536 -6.37 8.32 -0.82
N CYS A 537 -7.29 9.17 -1.24
CA CYS A 537 -6.95 10.41 -1.91
C CYS A 537 -6.29 11.38 -0.93
N ALA A 538 -5.28 12.11 -1.43
CA ALA A 538 -4.68 13.21 -0.70
C ALA A 538 -5.75 14.29 -0.42
N ALA A 539 -5.54 15.08 0.63
CA ALA A 539 -6.46 16.15 0.98
C ALA A 539 -6.67 17.12 -0.20
N GLY A 540 -7.92 17.38 -0.56
CA GLY A 540 -8.29 18.21 -1.72
C GLY A 540 -8.71 17.40 -2.95
N PHE A 541 -8.53 16.07 -2.96
CA PHE A 541 -8.86 15.18 -4.06
C PHE A 541 -9.89 14.13 -3.63
N GLU A 542 -10.77 13.72 -4.55
CA GLU A 542 -11.81 12.72 -4.35
C GLU A 542 -12.14 11.99 -5.66
N GLY A 543 -13.05 11.00 -5.60
CA GLY A 543 -13.48 10.21 -6.75
C GLY A 543 -12.51 9.10 -7.18
N PHE A 544 -12.87 8.38 -8.24
CA PHE A 544 -12.06 7.28 -8.77
C PHE A 544 -10.68 7.79 -9.22
N MET A 545 -9.61 7.12 -8.79
CA MET A 545 -8.22 7.53 -9.01
C MET A 545 -7.90 8.96 -8.54
N CYS A 546 -8.70 9.51 -7.61
CA CYS A 546 -8.51 10.84 -7.04
C CYS A 546 -8.52 11.97 -8.09
N ASN A 547 -9.36 11.80 -9.11
CA ASN A 547 -9.42 12.68 -10.27
C ASN A 547 -10.38 13.87 -10.14
N THR A 548 -11.16 13.94 -9.07
CA THR A 548 -12.10 15.04 -8.80
C THR A 548 -11.51 15.93 -7.71
N CYS A 549 -11.57 17.26 -7.87
CA CYS A 549 -11.22 18.16 -6.78
C CYS A 549 -12.36 18.23 -5.77
N SER A 550 -12.05 18.06 -4.48
CA SER A 550 -13.04 18.13 -3.40
C SER A 550 -13.66 19.52 -3.28
N ALA A 551 -14.78 19.64 -2.57
CA ALA A 551 -15.43 20.93 -2.30
C ALA A 551 -14.43 22.02 -1.83
N ASN A 552 -14.64 23.27 -2.27
CA ASN A 552 -13.77 24.42 -2.04
C ASN A 552 -12.34 24.29 -2.61
N HIS A 553 -12.12 23.41 -3.57
CA HIS A 553 -10.88 23.32 -4.34
C HIS A 553 -11.17 23.44 -5.84
N TYR A 554 -10.18 23.89 -6.60
CA TYR A 554 -10.23 23.97 -8.07
C TYR A 554 -9.00 23.30 -8.68
N SER A 555 -9.14 22.79 -9.90
CA SER A 555 -8.03 22.24 -10.68
C SER A 555 -7.19 23.38 -11.24
N ASP A 556 -5.91 23.42 -10.92
CA ASP A 556 -4.97 24.33 -11.57
C ASP A 556 -4.51 23.80 -12.95
N GLY A 557 -3.78 24.63 -13.71
CA GLY A 557 -3.29 24.27 -15.04
C GLY A 557 -2.26 23.13 -15.08
N SER A 558 -1.81 22.62 -13.92
CA SER A 558 -0.96 21.42 -13.78
C SER A 558 -1.75 20.17 -13.38
N GLY A 559 -3.07 20.29 -13.20
CA GLY A 559 -3.95 19.21 -12.73
C GLY A 559 -3.96 19.02 -11.22
N ALA A 560 -3.29 19.89 -10.44
CA ALA A 560 -3.31 19.84 -8.99
C ALA A 560 -4.55 20.55 -8.42
N CYS A 561 -5.17 19.99 -7.39
CA CYS A 561 -6.32 20.61 -6.73
C CYS A 561 -5.85 21.61 -5.66
N ARG A 562 -6.15 22.90 -5.83
CA ARG A 562 -5.79 23.98 -4.89
C ARG A 562 -7.02 24.54 -4.20
N LYS A 563 -6.87 24.98 -2.95
CA LYS A 563 -7.94 25.66 -2.20
C LYS A 563 -8.39 26.94 -2.89
N CYS A 564 -9.68 27.17 -2.90
CA CYS A 564 -10.27 28.40 -3.43
C CYS A 564 -9.79 29.64 -2.64
N PRO A 565 -9.33 30.71 -3.32
CA PRO A 565 -8.95 31.95 -2.65
C PRO A 565 -10.16 32.67 -2.05
N PRO A 566 -9.99 33.42 -0.94
CA PRO A 566 -11.08 34.23 -0.39
C PRO A 566 -11.49 35.30 -1.41
N GLY A 567 -12.77 35.34 -1.77
CA GLY A 567 -13.30 36.29 -2.76
C GLY A 567 -13.16 35.86 -4.23
N SER A 568 -13.26 34.55 -4.54
CA SER A 568 -13.27 34.02 -5.91
C SER A 568 -14.26 34.72 -6.85
N SER A 569 -15.42 35.15 -6.35
CA SER A 569 -16.39 35.95 -7.11
C SER A 569 -15.82 37.31 -7.56
N GLY A 570 -14.93 37.92 -6.77
CA GLY A 570 -14.23 39.16 -7.12
C GLY A 570 -13.25 38.97 -8.28
N LEU A 571 -12.55 37.82 -8.35
CA LEU A 571 -11.67 37.50 -9.47
C LEU A 571 -12.45 37.32 -10.78
N MET A 572 -13.62 36.70 -10.73
CA MET A 572 -14.50 36.60 -11.89
C MET A 572 -15.04 37.95 -12.35
N ILE A 573 -15.39 38.84 -11.43
CA ILE A 573 -15.78 40.22 -11.78
C ILE A 573 -14.61 40.96 -12.44
N ALA A 574 -13.39 40.81 -11.91
CA ALA A 574 -12.20 41.43 -12.49
C ALA A 574 -11.93 40.91 -13.91
N PHE A 575 -12.12 39.62 -14.17
CA PHE A 575 -12.01 39.04 -15.51
C PHE A 575 -13.02 39.66 -16.50
N VAL A 576 -14.30 39.75 -16.11
CA VAL A 576 -15.34 40.36 -16.95
C VAL A 576 -15.04 41.85 -17.21
N LEU A 577 -14.61 42.59 -16.18
CA LEU A 577 -14.19 43.99 -16.32
C LEU A 577 -12.99 44.12 -17.26
N ALA A 578 -12.00 43.22 -17.18
CA ALA A 578 -10.85 43.22 -18.07
C ALA A 578 -11.27 43.01 -19.54
N ILE A 579 -12.21 42.09 -19.81
CA ILE A 579 -12.80 41.90 -21.15
C ILE A 579 -13.46 43.20 -21.64
N VAL A 580 -14.29 43.83 -20.80
CA VAL A 580 -15.00 45.07 -21.16
C VAL A 580 -14.02 46.21 -21.45
N VAL A 581 -13.03 46.42 -20.58
CA VAL A 581 -12.01 47.46 -20.75
C VAL A 581 -11.18 47.20 -22.02
N THR A 582 -10.80 45.95 -22.27
CA THR A 582 -10.04 45.58 -23.48
C THR A 582 -10.88 45.79 -24.74
N ALA A 583 -12.16 45.41 -24.74
CA ALA A 583 -13.08 45.63 -25.86
C ALA A 583 -13.23 47.12 -26.17
N ILE A 584 -13.46 47.95 -25.15
CA ILE A 584 -13.54 49.41 -25.30
C ILE A 584 -12.20 49.96 -25.83
N GLY A 585 -11.07 49.50 -25.28
CA GLY A 585 -9.73 49.91 -25.71
C GLY A 585 -9.46 49.59 -27.18
N VAL A 586 -9.88 48.41 -27.66
CA VAL A 586 -9.78 48.03 -29.08
C VAL A 586 -10.65 48.93 -29.95
N VAL A 587 -11.89 49.22 -29.55
CA VAL A 587 -12.77 50.14 -30.31
C VAL A 587 -12.21 51.56 -30.35
N VAL A 588 -11.66 52.06 -29.25
CA VAL A 588 -10.99 53.37 -29.18
C VAL A 588 -9.74 53.38 -30.05
N PHE A 589 -8.93 52.31 -30.02
CA PHE A 589 -7.78 52.17 -30.89
C PHE A 589 -8.19 52.22 -32.36
N MET A 590 -9.22 51.46 -32.75
CA MET A 590 -9.78 51.48 -34.10
C MET A 590 -10.21 52.89 -34.50
N LEU A 591 -10.96 53.58 -33.65
CA LEU A 591 -11.34 54.98 -33.83
C LEU A 591 -10.15 55.89 -34.13
N LEU A 592 -9.08 55.78 -33.35
CA LEU A 592 -7.87 56.57 -33.55
C LEU A 592 -7.18 56.21 -34.88
N THR A 593 -7.15 54.93 -35.26
CA THR A 593 -6.62 54.50 -36.57
C THR A 593 -7.40 55.10 -37.72
N TYR A 594 -8.72 54.93 -37.73
CA TYR A 594 -9.62 55.53 -38.72
C TYR A 594 -9.56 57.05 -38.75
N ALA A 595 -9.50 57.71 -37.59
CA ALA A 595 -9.38 59.17 -37.51
C ALA A 595 -8.12 59.67 -38.22
N GLY A 596 -6.99 59.00 -38.03
CA GLY A 596 -5.74 59.37 -38.69
C GLY A 596 -5.73 59.08 -40.19
N GLU A 597 -6.42 58.03 -40.65
CA GLU A 597 -6.61 57.76 -42.09
C GLU A 597 -7.50 58.84 -42.73
N ALA A 598 -8.61 59.19 -42.09
CA ALA A 598 -9.55 60.20 -42.58
C ALA A 598 -8.97 61.62 -42.61
N THR A 599 -8.11 61.97 -41.64
CA THR A 599 -7.43 63.28 -41.60
C THR A 599 -6.32 63.39 -42.65
N ALA A 600 -5.57 62.31 -42.91
CA ALA A 600 -4.59 62.29 -44.01
C ALA A 600 -5.23 62.51 -45.39
N ILE A 601 -6.48 62.03 -45.58
CA ILE A 601 -7.26 62.28 -46.80
C ILE A 601 -7.73 63.74 -46.88
N ALA A 602 -8.03 64.37 -45.74
CA ALA A 602 -8.53 65.74 -45.67
C ALA A 602 -7.45 66.83 -45.84
N ASP A 603 -6.22 66.58 -45.35
CA ASP A 603 -5.08 67.51 -45.45
C ASP A 603 -4.43 67.54 -46.86
N GLY A 604 -4.82 66.62 -47.77
CA GLY A 604 -4.36 66.56 -49.16
C GLY A 604 -4.91 67.66 -50.08
N GLN A 605 -5.10 68.88 -49.58
CA GLN A 605 -5.49 70.05 -50.38
C GLN A 605 -4.25 70.80 -50.87
N GLY A 606 -3.74 70.42 -52.04
CA GLY A 606 -2.86 71.31 -52.82
C GLY A 606 -1.91 70.65 -53.80
N ALA A 607 -2.40 70.06 -54.90
CA ALA A 607 -1.74 70.14 -56.20
C ALA A 607 -2.63 69.56 -57.30
N LEU A 608 -2.68 70.28 -58.41
CA LEU A 608 -3.36 69.97 -59.66
C LEU A 608 -2.67 68.73 -60.29
N VAL A 609 -2.97 67.53 -59.80
CA VAL A 609 -2.39 66.28 -60.29
C VAL A 609 -3.52 65.34 -60.66
N THR A 610 -3.47 64.88 -61.90
CA THR A 610 -4.48 64.11 -62.63
C THR A 610 -4.82 62.79 -61.94
N ALA A 611 -6.02 62.28 -62.26
CA ALA A 611 -6.63 61.09 -61.67
C ALA A 611 -5.79 59.81 -61.77
N GLU A 612 -4.79 59.75 -62.65
CA GLU A 612 -3.86 58.62 -62.78
C GLU A 612 -2.90 58.47 -61.58
N MET A 613 -2.53 59.54 -60.88
CA MET A 613 -1.62 59.46 -59.73
C MET A 613 -2.31 59.09 -58.40
N ARG A 614 -3.64 58.90 -58.39
CA ARG A 614 -4.40 58.42 -57.22
C ARG A 614 -4.34 56.91 -57.03
N TYR A 615 -4.00 56.14 -58.06
CA TYR A 615 -3.89 54.68 -57.96
C TYR A 615 -2.57 54.27 -57.27
N THR A 616 -1.47 54.96 -57.56
CA THR A 616 -0.13 54.62 -57.04
C THR A 616 0.16 55.17 -55.64
N ARG A 617 -0.44 56.29 -55.22
CA ARG A 617 -0.20 56.85 -53.86
C ARG A 617 -1.09 56.21 -52.77
N GLY A 618 -2.14 55.48 -53.16
CA GLY A 618 -3.11 54.85 -52.25
C GLY A 618 -2.66 53.52 -51.62
N SER A 619 -1.68 52.84 -52.21
CA SER A 619 -1.29 51.47 -51.78
C SER A 619 -0.03 51.39 -50.90
N TYR A 620 0.79 52.44 -50.80
CA TYR A 620 2.17 52.28 -50.29
C TYR A 620 2.52 53.05 -49.02
N SER A 621 1.58 53.76 -48.40
CA SER A 621 1.77 54.39 -47.08
C SER A 621 0.84 53.77 -46.03
N HIS A 622 0.84 52.45 -45.90
CA HIS A 622 0.34 51.83 -44.67
C HIS A 622 1.37 52.08 -43.55
N ARG A 623 1.36 53.28 -42.96
CA ARG A 623 2.02 53.54 -41.66
C ARG A 623 1.43 52.56 -40.64
N ARG A 624 2.07 51.40 -40.47
CA ARG A 624 1.71 50.40 -39.46
C ARG A 624 1.86 51.07 -38.10
N ARG A 625 0.73 51.32 -37.43
CA ARG A 625 0.72 51.96 -36.09
C ARG A 625 1.01 50.98 -34.96
N VAL A 626 0.97 49.68 -35.23
CA VAL A 626 1.26 48.63 -34.24
C VAL A 626 2.56 47.91 -34.62
N PRO A 627 3.53 47.80 -33.71
CA PRO A 627 4.74 47.00 -33.90
C PRO A 627 4.40 45.52 -34.17
N HIS A 628 4.91 44.93 -35.26
CA HIS A 628 4.74 43.50 -35.57
C HIS A 628 5.47 42.60 -34.55
N SER A 629 6.55 43.10 -33.93
CA SER A 629 7.23 42.39 -32.83
C SER A 629 6.31 42.12 -31.64
N LEU A 630 5.32 42.98 -31.38
CA LEU A 630 4.35 42.81 -30.29
C LEU A 630 3.38 41.65 -30.54
N SER A 631 2.86 41.53 -31.78
CA SER A 631 1.96 40.42 -32.11
C SER A 631 2.71 39.08 -32.12
N GLN A 632 3.97 39.07 -32.59
CA GLN A 632 4.82 37.89 -32.54
C GLN A 632 5.19 37.49 -31.11
N ALA A 633 5.44 38.46 -30.22
CA ALA A 633 5.66 38.19 -28.80
C ALA A 633 4.47 37.46 -28.17
N ILE A 634 3.24 37.96 -28.41
CA ILE A 634 2.01 37.35 -27.90
C ILE A 634 1.91 35.90 -28.36
N VAL A 635 2.05 35.64 -29.66
CA VAL A 635 1.91 34.29 -30.23
C VAL A 635 3.01 33.35 -29.71
N PHE A 636 4.25 33.82 -29.60
CA PHE A 636 5.34 33.02 -29.07
C PHE A 636 5.12 32.65 -27.60
N PHE A 637 4.68 33.60 -26.78
CA PHE A 637 4.35 33.32 -25.38
C PHE A 637 3.15 32.39 -25.24
N GLN A 638 2.15 32.47 -26.12
CA GLN A 638 1.05 31.51 -26.17
C GLN A 638 1.54 30.09 -26.47
N ILE A 639 2.43 29.93 -27.45
CA ILE A 639 3.08 28.65 -27.77
C ILE A 639 3.87 28.12 -26.56
N LEU A 640 4.68 28.96 -25.91
CA LEU A 640 5.41 28.57 -24.70
C LEU A 640 4.45 28.14 -23.58
N GLY A 641 3.33 28.85 -23.39
CA GLY A 641 2.31 28.48 -22.41
C GLY A 641 1.61 27.15 -22.73
N VAL A 642 1.42 26.82 -24.01
CA VAL A 642 0.90 25.50 -24.43
C VAL A 642 1.93 24.40 -24.16
N ILE A 643 3.20 24.63 -24.52
CA ILE A 643 4.30 23.69 -24.23
C ILE A 643 4.49 23.50 -22.72
N ALA A 644 4.32 24.55 -21.92
CA ALA A 644 4.43 24.49 -20.45
C ALA A 644 3.49 23.47 -19.81
N LYS A 645 2.30 23.28 -20.41
CA LYS A 645 1.28 22.34 -19.93
C LYS A 645 1.46 20.90 -20.43
N SER A 646 2.41 20.66 -21.33
CA SER A 646 2.73 19.30 -21.76
C SER A 646 3.32 18.47 -20.61
N SER A 647 3.08 17.16 -20.61
CA SER A 647 3.48 16.21 -19.57
C SER A 647 4.97 15.81 -19.63
N LEU A 648 5.86 16.73 -20.01
CA LEU A 648 7.29 16.48 -20.21
C LEU A 648 8.13 16.45 -18.92
N GLN A 649 7.49 16.11 -17.78
CA GLN A 649 8.12 16.05 -16.45
C GLN A 649 8.97 17.29 -16.10
N TRP A 650 8.45 18.48 -16.42
CA TRP A 650 9.15 19.75 -16.17
C TRP A 650 9.58 19.87 -14.70
N PRO A 651 10.85 20.20 -14.41
CA PRO A 651 11.25 20.56 -13.06
C PRO A 651 10.47 21.78 -12.58
N SER A 652 10.09 21.81 -11.29
CA SER A 652 9.18 22.84 -10.75
C SER A 652 9.60 24.27 -11.10
N ARG A 653 10.90 24.60 -11.02
CA ARG A 653 11.42 25.94 -11.37
C ARG A 653 11.22 26.30 -12.85
N VAL A 654 11.42 25.35 -13.75
CA VAL A 654 11.22 25.55 -15.20
C VAL A 654 9.73 25.67 -15.48
N GLN A 655 8.93 24.77 -14.89
CA GLN A 655 7.48 24.76 -15.06
C GLN A 655 6.84 26.07 -14.59
N GLU A 656 7.19 26.54 -13.39
CA GLU A 656 6.73 27.83 -12.86
C GLU A 656 7.11 29.00 -13.79
N THR A 657 8.33 29.01 -14.33
CA THR A 657 8.79 30.04 -15.27
C THR A 657 7.97 30.04 -16.56
N LEU A 658 7.72 28.86 -17.13
CA LEU A 658 6.97 28.72 -18.37
C LEU A 658 5.46 28.99 -18.18
N LEU A 659 4.90 28.64 -17.02
CA LEU A 659 3.49 28.84 -16.69
C LEU A 659 3.10 30.32 -16.55
N ILE A 660 4.05 31.23 -16.28
CA ILE A 660 3.79 32.69 -16.27
C ILE A 660 3.20 33.16 -17.60
N PHE A 661 3.64 32.58 -18.73
CA PHE A 661 3.16 32.95 -20.06
C PHE A 661 1.73 32.46 -20.35
N ASN A 662 1.19 31.55 -19.54
CA ASN A 662 -0.17 31.04 -19.73
C ASN A 662 -1.27 32.09 -19.50
N VAL A 663 -0.97 33.21 -18.82
CA VAL A 663 -1.90 34.36 -18.71
C VAL A 663 -2.31 34.89 -20.09
N ILE A 664 -1.41 34.81 -21.08
CA ILE A 664 -1.63 35.30 -22.45
C ILE A 664 -2.52 34.32 -23.25
N ASN A 665 -2.65 33.07 -22.79
CA ASN A 665 -3.60 32.10 -23.34
C ASN A 665 -5.04 32.33 -22.84
N LEU A 666 -5.31 33.38 -22.04
CA LEU A 666 -6.66 33.69 -21.51
C LEU A 666 -7.34 32.46 -20.87
N ASP A 667 -6.55 31.66 -20.18
CA ASP A 667 -6.99 30.44 -19.56
C ASP A 667 -7.82 30.72 -18.30
N LEU A 668 -9.07 30.23 -18.26
CA LEU A 668 -10.00 30.51 -17.17
C LEU A 668 -9.53 29.94 -15.82
N ASP A 669 -8.64 28.93 -15.85
CA ASP A 669 -8.04 28.31 -14.65
C ASP A 669 -7.32 29.34 -13.77
N ILE A 670 -6.74 30.39 -14.36
CA ILE A 670 -5.96 31.42 -13.67
C ILE A 670 -6.85 32.30 -12.78
N PHE A 671 -8.13 32.45 -13.13
CA PHE A 671 -9.09 33.25 -12.35
C PHE A 671 -9.80 32.42 -11.28
N ALA A 672 -9.37 31.17 -11.04
CA ALA A 672 -10.04 30.21 -10.17
C ALA A 672 -11.54 30.11 -10.50
N SER A 673 -11.89 30.10 -11.79
CA SER A 673 -13.27 30.23 -12.24
C SER A 673 -14.17 29.11 -11.72
N GLU A 674 -13.63 27.91 -11.47
CA GLU A 674 -14.35 26.77 -10.87
C GLU A 674 -14.85 27.06 -9.44
N CYS A 675 -14.18 27.96 -8.72
CA CYS A 675 -14.62 28.39 -7.40
C CYS A 675 -15.85 29.32 -7.45
N SER A 676 -16.20 29.84 -8.62
CA SER A 676 -17.42 30.65 -8.86
C SER A 676 -18.42 29.94 -9.77
N LEU A 677 -17.94 29.06 -10.64
CA LEU A 677 -18.70 28.23 -11.57
C LEU A 677 -18.57 26.79 -11.08
N SER A 678 -19.55 26.33 -10.31
CA SER A 678 -19.52 25.00 -9.69
C SER A 678 -19.59 23.83 -10.67
N SER A 679 -19.74 24.10 -11.97
CA SER A 679 -19.95 23.09 -13.00
C SER A 679 -18.97 23.26 -14.15
N PHE A 680 -18.39 22.14 -14.60
CA PHE A 680 -17.51 22.10 -15.77
C PHE A 680 -18.23 22.62 -17.02
N GLU A 681 -19.53 22.33 -17.13
CA GLU A 681 -20.41 22.76 -18.21
C GLU A 681 -20.44 24.29 -18.33
N ALA A 682 -20.53 25.01 -17.20
CA ALA A 682 -20.52 26.47 -17.19
C ALA A 682 -19.15 27.04 -17.54
N LYS A 683 -18.06 26.43 -17.02
CA LYS A 683 -16.68 26.80 -17.37
C LYS A 683 -16.42 26.64 -18.87
N TYR A 684 -16.77 25.48 -19.42
CA TYR A 684 -16.62 25.20 -20.85
C TYR A 684 -17.44 26.17 -21.70
N ALA A 685 -18.72 26.39 -21.36
CA ALA A 685 -19.56 27.34 -22.07
C ALA A 685 -18.99 28.77 -22.03
N LEU A 686 -18.51 29.23 -20.86
CA LEU A 686 -17.89 30.55 -20.74
C LEU A 686 -16.61 30.64 -21.58
N SER A 687 -15.74 29.62 -21.56
CA SER A 687 -14.50 29.58 -22.34
C SER A 687 -14.76 29.64 -23.85
N THR A 688 -15.91 29.14 -24.29
CA THR A 688 -16.30 29.12 -25.71
C THR A 688 -17.04 30.38 -26.14
N LEU A 689 -17.79 31.02 -25.23
CA LEU A 689 -18.69 32.15 -25.52
C LEU A 689 -18.10 33.53 -25.19
N TYR A 690 -17.11 33.65 -24.29
CA TYR A 690 -16.45 34.94 -24.00
C TYR A 690 -15.92 35.72 -25.23
N PRO A 691 -15.45 35.08 -26.32
CA PRO A 691 -15.00 35.78 -27.52
C PRO A 691 -16.18 36.42 -28.27
N LEU A 692 -17.34 35.75 -28.30
CA LEU A 692 -18.57 36.32 -28.84
C LEU A 692 -19.06 37.48 -27.96
N PHE A 693 -18.97 37.34 -26.63
CA PHE A 693 -19.25 38.45 -25.72
C PHE A 693 -18.29 39.62 -25.95
N PHE A 694 -17.00 39.39 -26.19
CA PHE A 694 -16.04 40.44 -26.53
C PHE A 694 -16.43 41.18 -27.82
N LEU A 695 -16.82 40.46 -28.89
CA LEU A 695 -17.31 41.07 -30.13
C LEU A 695 -18.62 41.82 -29.92
N LEU A 696 -19.56 41.27 -29.13
CA LEU A 696 -20.81 41.93 -28.76
C LEU A 696 -20.54 43.23 -27.99
N ILE A 697 -19.68 43.21 -26.98
CA ILE A 697 -19.30 44.40 -26.20
C ILE A 697 -18.62 45.43 -27.10
N SER A 698 -17.71 45.00 -27.99
CA SER A 698 -17.03 45.90 -28.93
C SER A 698 -18.01 46.58 -29.89
N THR A 699 -18.98 45.84 -30.44
CA THR A 699 -20.03 46.40 -31.29
C THR A 699 -20.96 47.35 -30.55
N LEU A 700 -21.38 47.00 -29.34
CA LEU A 700 -22.19 47.88 -28.48
C LEU A 700 -21.43 49.15 -28.08
N ALA A 701 -20.15 49.03 -27.71
CA ALA A 701 -19.30 50.17 -27.40
C ALA A 701 -19.14 51.09 -28.62
N TRP A 702 -19.00 50.52 -29.82
CA TRP A 702 -18.94 51.29 -31.06
C TRP A 702 -20.24 52.06 -31.33
N ILE A 703 -21.39 51.40 -31.17
CA ILE A 703 -22.71 52.03 -31.31
C ILE A 703 -22.89 53.15 -30.28
N LEU A 704 -22.43 52.94 -29.04
CA LEU A 704 -22.47 53.95 -27.98
C LEU A 704 -21.57 55.15 -28.31
N ILE A 705 -20.36 54.92 -28.81
CA ILE A 705 -19.47 56.02 -29.20
C ILE A 705 -20.06 56.82 -30.37
N LYS A 706 -20.74 56.15 -31.32
CA LYS A 706 -21.54 56.81 -32.35
C LYS A 706 -22.73 57.57 -31.80
N SER A 707 -23.42 57.05 -30.78
CA SER A 707 -24.57 57.75 -30.19
C SER A 707 -24.14 59.01 -29.43
N VAL A 708 -23.00 58.97 -28.74
CA VAL A 708 -22.37 60.11 -28.05
C VAL A 708 -22.06 61.26 -29.03
N ARG A 709 -21.76 60.97 -30.31
CA ARG A 709 -21.61 62.00 -31.36
C ARG A 709 -22.84 62.90 -31.47
N TYR A 710 -24.05 62.34 -31.33
CA TYR A 710 -25.29 63.12 -31.41
C TYR A 710 -25.51 63.98 -30.17
N SER A 711 -24.93 63.60 -29.02
CA SER A 711 -25.03 64.35 -27.76
C SER A 711 -24.04 65.51 -27.65
N PHE A 712 -22.92 65.50 -28.38
CA PHE A 712 -21.87 66.53 -28.29
C PHE A 712 -21.55 67.21 -29.63
N ALA A 713 -21.89 68.49 -29.77
CA ALA A 713 -21.71 69.26 -31.01
C ALA A 713 -20.25 69.30 -31.54
N ARG A 714 -19.24 69.29 -30.66
CA ARG A 714 -17.81 69.27 -31.05
C ARG A 714 -17.37 67.97 -31.73
N LEU A 715 -18.02 66.84 -31.45
CA LEU A 715 -17.68 65.55 -32.04
C LEU A 715 -18.35 65.35 -33.41
N ARG A 716 -19.32 66.20 -33.78
CA ARG A 716 -20.14 66.06 -34.99
C ARG A 716 -19.34 66.25 -36.28
N THR A 717 -18.27 67.05 -36.23
CA THR A 717 -17.42 67.42 -37.37
C THR A 717 -16.22 66.50 -37.58
N LEU A 718 -16.01 65.50 -36.71
CA LEU A 718 -14.89 64.56 -36.83
C LEU A 718 -15.25 63.40 -37.78
N PRO A 719 -14.55 63.24 -38.93
CA PRO A 719 -14.87 62.20 -39.93
C PRO A 719 -14.63 60.77 -39.43
N ALA A 720 -13.88 60.61 -38.34
CA ALA A 720 -13.62 59.32 -37.68
C ALA A 720 -14.89 58.57 -37.25
N PHE A 721 -15.96 59.30 -36.91
CA PHE A 721 -17.22 58.71 -36.42
C PHE A 721 -18.16 58.27 -37.55
N ASP A 722 -17.84 58.58 -38.81
CA ASP A 722 -18.62 58.19 -39.99
C ASP A 722 -18.33 56.75 -40.47
N ALA A 723 -17.29 56.10 -39.92
CA ALA A 723 -16.94 54.73 -40.31
C ALA A 723 -18.14 53.76 -40.13
N PRO A 724 -18.51 52.96 -41.14
CA PRO A 724 -19.61 52.00 -41.01
C PRO A 724 -19.30 50.92 -39.97
N THR A 725 -20.34 50.45 -39.28
CA THR A 725 -20.21 49.46 -38.19
C THR A 725 -19.59 48.15 -38.65
N LEU A 726 -19.93 47.70 -39.87
CA LEU A 726 -19.41 46.46 -40.46
C LEU A 726 -17.89 46.50 -40.64
N ILE A 727 -17.32 47.60 -41.13
CA ILE A 727 -15.87 47.68 -41.38
C ILE A 727 -15.10 47.76 -40.04
N VAL A 728 -15.67 48.36 -38.99
CA VAL A 728 -15.07 48.32 -37.64
C VAL A 728 -15.10 46.91 -37.07
N LEU A 729 -16.20 46.19 -37.24
CA LEU A 729 -16.31 44.79 -36.82
C LEU A 729 -15.33 43.90 -37.59
N GLU A 730 -15.28 44.03 -38.91
CA GLU A 730 -14.36 43.29 -39.79
C GLU A 730 -12.89 43.54 -39.40
N ARG A 731 -12.47 44.79 -39.26
CA ARG A 731 -11.10 45.12 -38.79
C ARG A 731 -10.85 44.54 -37.39
N THR A 732 -11.85 44.54 -36.51
CA THR A 732 -11.70 43.98 -35.14
C THR A 732 -11.43 42.48 -35.20
N VAL A 733 -12.18 41.75 -36.03
CA VAL A 733 -11.97 40.32 -36.24
C VAL A 733 -10.58 40.06 -36.83
N ILE A 734 -10.16 40.81 -37.85
CA ILE A 734 -8.85 40.62 -38.50
C ILE A 734 -7.68 40.86 -37.54
N ILE A 735 -7.78 41.83 -36.61
CA ILE A 735 -6.71 42.11 -35.63
C ILE A 735 -6.75 41.12 -34.46
N VAL A 736 -7.93 40.84 -33.90
CA VAL A 736 -8.07 40.08 -32.65
C VAL A 736 -8.05 38.57 -32.89
N ALA A 737 -8.66 38.08 -33.97
CA ALA A 737 -8.81 36.64 -34.20
C ALA A 737 -7.47 35.90 -34.34
N PRO A 738 -6.44 36.42 -35.05
CA PRO A 738 -5.13 35.76 -35.08
C PRO A 738 -4.49 35.67 -33.70
N LEU A 739 -4.62 36.71 -32.87
CA LEU A 739 -4.06 36.75 -31.51
C LEU A 739 -4.78 35.78 -30.56
N LEU A 740 -6.07 35.54 -30.77
CA LEU A 740 -6.86 34.62 -29.95
C LEU A 740 -6.98 33.21 -30.55
N TYR A 741 -6.39 32.95 -31.72
CA TYR A 741 -6.61 31.68 -32.42
C TYR A 741 -6.19 30.45 -31.60
N ILE A 742 -5.03 30.48 -30.94
CA ILE A 742 -4.56 29.39 -30.07
C ILE A 742 -5.54 29.12 -28.92
N PRO A 743 -5.89 30.10 -28.07
CA PRO A 743 -6.79 29.84 -26.95
C PRO A 743 -8.23 29.50 -27.37
N LEU A 744 -8.71 30.03 -28.49
CA LEU A 744 -10.03 29.69 -29.05
C LEU A 744 -10.07 28.26 -29.57
N SER A 745 -9.11 27.88 -30.41
CA SER A 745 -9.04 26.52 -30.96
C SER A 745 -8.86 25.49 -29.86
N ARG A 746 -8.03 25.78 -28.86
CA ARG A 746 -7.87 24.91 -27.69
C ARG A 746 -9.16 24.76 -26.91
N SER A 747 -9.82 25.87 -26.56
CA SER A 747 -11.09 25.83 -25.81
C SER A 747 -12.19 25.08 -26.57
N SER A 748 -12.25 25.19 -27.91
CA SER A 748 -13.19 24.42 -28.74
C SER A 748 -12.88 22.92 -28.79
N LEU A 749 -11.60 22.54 -28.81
CA LEU A 749 -11.17 21.16 -29.00
C LEU A 749 -11.07 20.37 -27.69
N ILE A 750 -10.99 21.05 -26.54
CA ILE A 750 -10.78 20.42 -25.23
C ILE A 750 -11.89 19.44 -24.84
N LEU A 751 -13.13 19.60 -25.37
CA LEU A 751 -14.25 18.68 -25.15
C LEU A 751 -14.05 17.30 -25.82
N PHE A 752 -13.22 17.24 -26.86
CA PHE A 752 -13.01 16.04 -27.68
C PHE A 752 -11.75 15.26 -27.26
N ASP A 753 -10.99 15.78 -26.30
CA ASP A 753 -9.76 15.17 -25.79
C ASP A 753 -10.09 14.21 -24.64
N CYS A 754 -10.35 12.95 -24.99
CA CYS A 754 -10.83 11.92 -24.09
C CYS A 754 -9.84 10.77 -24.01
N SER A 755 -9.51 10.37 -22.79
CA SER A 755 -8.53 9.34 -22.52
C SER A 755 -9.13 8.22 -21.69
N ARG A 756 -8.70 6.98 -21.97
CA ARG A 756 -9.25 5.79 -21.35
C ARG A 756 -8.61 5.55 -19.98
N LEU A 757 -9.42 5.27 -18.97
CA LEU A 757 -8.95 4.88 -17.63
C LEU A 757 -9.06 3.36 -17.43
N ALA A 758 -8.51 2.87 -16.32
CA ALA A 758 -8.41 1.45 -15.98
C ALA A 758 -9.77 0.76 -15.77
N ASP A 759 -10.81 1.53 -15.43
CA ASP A 759 -12.20 1.05 -15.37
C ASP A 759 -12.81 0.75 -16.76
N GLY A 760 -12.05 1.01 -17.83
CA GLY A 760 -12.44 0.79 -19.21
C GLY A 760 -13.21 1.94 -19.84
N ASN A 761 -13.61 2.96 -19.06
CA ASN A 761 -14.37 4.11 -19.54
C ASN A 761 -13.44 5.24 -20.03
N TYR A 762 -13.98 6.14 -20.85
CA TYR A 762 -13.27 7.33 -21.33
C TYR A 762 -13.64 8.52 -20.46
N TYR A 763 -12.63 9.29 -20.04
CA TYR A 763 -12.78 10.50 -19.25
C TYR A 763 -12.14 11.68 -19.97
N LEU A 764 -12.63 12.86 -19.68
CA LEU A 764 -12.18 14.09 -20.31
C LEU A 764 -10.82 14.51 -19.74
N ASP A 765 -9.80 14.75 -20.57
CA ASP A 765 -8.48 15.13 -20.05
C ASP A 765 -8.44 16.52 -19.42
N ALA A 766 -9.37 17.39 -19.83
CA ALA A 766 -9.60 18.70 -19.20
C ALA A 766 -10.03 18.59 -17.74
N ASP A 767 -10.83 17.57 -17.44
CA ASP A 767 -11.38 17.28 -16.12
C ASP A 767 -11.66 15.78 -16.00
N LEU A 768 -10.67 15.06 -15.46
CA LEU A 768 -10.69 13.61 -15.33
C LEU A 768 -11.82 13.08 -14.42
N GLY A 769 -12.54 13.96 -13.71
CA GLY A 769 -13.76 13.61 -12.98
C GLY A 769 -14.99 13.45 -13.88
N ARG A 770 -14.92 13.84 -15.16
CA ARG A 770 -16.05 13.80 -16.11
C ARG A 770 -15.87 12.72 -17.17
N ARG A 771 -16.91 11.91 -17.36
CA ARG A 771 -16.95 10.84 -18.35
C ARG A 771 -17.26 11.39 -19.74
N CYS A 772 -16.50 10.96 -20.73
CA CYS A 772 -16.82 11.24 -22.12
C CYS A 772 -17.99 10.39 -22.60
N PHE A 773 -18.73 10.90 -23.59
CA PHE A 773 -19.88 10.23 -24.20
C PHE A 773 -21.07 9.96 -23.25
N ASP A 774 -21.06 10.56 -22.06
CA ASP A 774 -22.19 10.52 -21.14
C ASP A 774 -23.27 11.56 -21.54
N ALA A 775 -24.40 11.56 -20.82
CA ALA A 775 -25.49 12.48 -21.09
C ALA A 775 -25.11 13.97 -20.86
N ALA A 776 -24.15 14.26 -19.98
CA ALA A 776 -23.70 15.63 -19.72
C ALA A 776 -22.79 16.13 -20.86
N TRP A 777 -21.85 15.30 -21.31
CA TRP A 777 -20.98 15.53 -22.46
C TRP A 777 -21.79 15.72 -23.74
N LEU A 778 -22.82 14.88 -23.98
CA LEU A 778 -23.71 15.01 -25.15
C LEU A 778 -24.49 16.34 -25.17
N ARG A 779 -24.76 16.96 -24.01
CA ARG A 779 -25.37 18.31 -23.96
C ARG A 779 -24.42 19.41 -24.40
N LEU A 780 -23.11 19.22 -24.19
CA LEU A 780 -22.08 20.18 -24.60
C LEU A 780 -21.65 20.01 -26.05
N LEU A 781 -21.83 18.81 -26.61
CA LEU A 781 -21.41 18.47 -27.97
C LEU A 781 -21.89 19.47 -29.05
N PRO A 782 -23.16 19.92 -29.10
CA PRO A 782 -23.60 20.88 -30.12
C PRO A 782 -22.85 22.21 -30.04
N LEU A 783 -22.60 22.71 -28.83
CA LEU A 783 -21.84 23.93 -28.61
C LEU A 783 -20.38 23.77 -29.08
N GLY A 784 -19.75 22.63 -28.76
CA GLY A 784 -18.40 22.31 -29.21
C GLY A 784 -18.28 22.21 -30.72
N LEU A 785 -19.22 21.54 -31.40
CA LEU A 785 -19.22 21.44 -32.87
C LEU A 785 -19.36 22.83 -33.54
N ILE A 786 -20.26 23.67 -33.02
CA ILE A 786 -20.41 25.05 -33.51
C ILE A 786 -19.10 25.83 -33.32
N ALA A 787 -18.47 25.70 -32.15
CA ALA A 787 -17.21 26.39 -31.85
C ALA A 787 -16.03 25.90 -32.72
N VAL A 788 -15.98 24.61 -33.06
CA VAL A 788 -15.00 24.06 -34.01
C VAL A 788 -15.25 24.62 -35.41
N CYS A 789 -16.50 24.62 -35.89
CA CYS A 789 -16.84 25.18 -37.20
C CYS A 789 -16.47 26.66 -37.31
N ILE A 790 -16.76 27.48 -36.28
CA ILE A 790 -16.49 28.91 -36.31
C ILE A 790 -15.01 29.21 -36.10
N TYR A 791 -14.39 28.69 -35.04
CA TYR A 791 -13.06 29.12 -34.64
C TYR A 791 -11.93 28.30 -35.26
N VAL A 792 -12.08 26.97 -35.32
CA VAL A 792 -11.01 26.09 -35.83
C VAL A 792 -10.97 26.11 -37.35
N ILE A 793 -12.14 26.09 -38.00
CA ILE A 793 -12.27 26.01 -39.46
C ILE A 793 -12.55 27.39 -40.07
N GLY A 794 -13.53 28.12 -39.53
CA GLY A 794 -13.98 29.40 -40.09
C GLY A 794 -12.90 30.49 -40.11
N ILE A 795 -12.17 30.68 -39.00
CA ILE A 795 -11.13 31.72 -38.91
C ILE A 795 -9.99 31.48 -39.93
N PRO A 796 -9.40 30.27 -40.06
CA PRO A 796 -8.38 30.04 -41.09
C PRO A 796 -8.88 30.15 -42.52
N LEU A 797 -10.12 29.74 -42.80
CA LEU A 797 -10.72 29.94 -44.13
C LEU A 797 -10.93 31.43 -44.45
N TYR A 798 -11.26 32.24 -43.45
CA TYR A 798 -11.50 33.67 -43.62
C TYR A 798 -10.20 34.50 -43.73
N ILE A 799 -9.21 34.25 -42.87
CA ILE A 799 -7.97 35.06 -42.81
C ILE A 799 -6.85 34.51 -43.69
N GLY A 800 -6.84 33.19 -43.94
CA GLY A 800 -5.83 32.50 -44.74
C GLY A 800 -5.22 31.31 -44.01
N LEU A 801 -5.35 30.12 -44.60
CA LEU A 801 -4.86 28.84 -44.05
C LEU A 801 -3.35 28.85 -43.74
N PRO A 802 -2.44 29.33 -44.63
CA PRO A 802 -1.00 29.27 -44.37
C PRO A 802 -0.56 30.04 -43.11
N LEU A 803 -1.27 31.11 -42.77
CA LEU A 803 -0.93 31.98 -41.63
C LEU A 803 -1.25 31.32 -40.27
N LEU A 804 -2.28 30.48 -40.21
CA LEU A 804 -2.79 29.89 -38.97
C LEU A 804 -2.51 28.39 -38.85
N PHE A 805 -2.13 27.72 -39.94
CA PHE A 805 -1.87 26.28 -39.96
C PHE A 805 -0.86 25.84 -38.90
N LYS A 806 0.29 26.53 -38.79
CA LYS A 806 1.30 26.22 -37.76
C LYS A 806 0.68 26.20 -36.35
N ARG A 807 -0.17 27.18 -36.04
CA ARG A 807 -0.80 27.34 -34.72
C ARG A 807 -1.81 26.22 -34.46
N LEU A 808 -2.58 25.82 -35.48
CA LEU A 808 -3.52 24.71 -35.38
C LEU A 808 -2.80 23.39 -35.08
N VAL A 809 -1.70 23.12 -35.78
CA VAL A 809 -0.91 21.90 -35.55
C VAL A 809 -0.30 21.90 -34.14
N VAL A 810 0.17 23.04 -33.63
CA VAL A 810 0.62 23.14 -32.22
C VAL A 810 -0.50 22.73 -31.26
N VAL A 811 -1.69 23.29 -31.42
CA VAL A 811 -2.84 22.99 -30.54
C VAL A 811 -3.27 21.53 -30.65
N GLY A 812 -3.44 21.03 -31.88
CA GLY A 812 -3.81 19.63 -32.12
C GLY A 812 -2.79 18.65 -31.58
N ALA A 813 -1.50 18.91 -31.79
CA ALA A 813 -0.42 18.09 -31.23
C ALA A 813 -0.40 18.13 -29.69
N SER A 814 -0.72 19.28 -29.09
CA SER A 814 -0.69 19.44 -27.63
C SER A 814 -1.83 18.76 -26.89
N LEU A 815 -3.00 18.59 -27.54
CA LEU A 815 -4.18 17.95 -26.96
C LEU A 815 -4.13 16.44 -27.23
N PHE A 816 -4.26 16.05 -28.51
CA PHE A 816 -4.49 14.64 -28.88
C PHE A 816 -3.28 13.71 -28.75
N PHE A 817 -2.07 14.23 -28.55
CA PHE A 817 -0.87 13.43 -28.27
C PHE A 817 -0.38 13.58 -26.83
N SER A 818 -1.18 14.16 -25.93
CA SER A 818 -0.81 14.42 -24.53
C SER A 818 -0.37 13.16 -23.76
N GLU A 819 -0.98 12.01 -24.05
CA GLU A 819 -0.62 10.71 -23.47
C GLU A 819 0.63 10.08 -24.10
N ALA A 820 0.90 10.43 -25.35
CA ALA A 820 1.94 9.85 -26.17
C ALA A 820 3.13 10.82 -26.28
N GLN A 821 3.85 11.06 -25.18
CA GLN A 821 4.82 12.16 -25.07
C GLN A 821 5.91 12.12 -26.16
N ILE A 822 6.37 10.92 -26.54
CA ILE A 822 7.34 10.76 -27.63
C ILE A 822 6.77 11.28 -28.96
N TRP A 823 5.52 10.93 -29.26
CA TRP A 823 4.82 11.39 -30.46
C TRP A 823 4.52 12.89 -30.40
N GLN A 824 4.13 13.41 -29.23
CA GLN A 824 3.92 14.84 -29.02
C GLN A 824 5.19 15.66 -29.29
N VAL A 825 6.31 15.28 -28.66
CA VAL A 825 7.60 15.96 -28.86
C VAL A 825 8.04 15.84 -30.32
N SER A 826 7.93 14.65 -30.92
CA SER A 826 8.33 14.42 -32.30
C SER A 826 7.49 15.24 -33.28
N ALA A 827 6.18 15.33 -33.09
CA ALA A 827 5.28 16.12 -33.91
C ALA A 827 5.57 17.62 -33.80
N LEU A 828 5.76 18.13 -32.58
CA LEU A 828 6.10 19.54 -32.35
C LEU A 828 7.48 19.89 -32.90
N LEU A 829 8.48 19.02 -32.69
CA LEU A 829 9.82 19.23 -33.23
C LEU A 829 9.78 19.23 -34.76
N ALA A 830 9.12 18.24 -35.38
CA ALA A 830 8.94 18.18 -36.84
C ALA A 830 8.21 19.41 -37.40
N LEU A 831 7.21 19.93 -36.67
CA LEU A 831 6.50 21.14 -37.05
C LEU A 831 7.44 22.35 -37.04
N PHE A 832 8.18 22.58 -35.95
CA PHE A 832 9.08 23.73 -35.85
C PHE A 832 10.29 23.61 -36.77
N THR A 833 10.81 22.41 -37.03
CA THR A 833 11.87 22.21 -38.02
C THR A 833 11.36 22.52 -39.42
N THR A 834 10.19 21.98 -39.80
CA THR A 834 9.57 22.26 -41.11
C THR A 834 9.28 23.75 -41.27
N ALA A 835 8.73 24.39 -40.23
CA ALA A 835 8.49 25.82 -40.24
C ALA A 835 9.80 26.62 -40.37
N THR A 836 10.87 26.23 -39.67
CA THR A 836 12.19 26.87 -39.75
C THR A 836 12.78 26.74 -41.16
N VAL A 837 12.71 25.56 -41.77
CA VAL A 837 13.19 25.31 -43.14
C VAL A 837 12.39 26.12 -44.16
N LEU A 838 11.05 26.05 -44.12
CA LEU A 838 10.20 26.81 -45.03
C LEU A 838 10.42 28.32 -44.89
N HIS A 839 10.55 28.81 -43.66
CA HIS A 839 10.78 30.23 -43.40
C HIS A 839 12.17 30.69 -43.87
N SER A 840 13.19 29.84 -43.72
CA SER A 840 14.53 30.11 -44.25
C SER A 840 14.60 30.08 -45.77
N GLN A 841 13.75 29.32 -46.45
CA GLN A 841 13.74 29.21 -47.91
C GLN A 841 12.91 30.31 -48.57
N HIS A 842 11.75 30.64 -47.99
CA HIS A 842 10.76 31.50 -48.63
C HIS A 842 10.73 32.94 -48.10
N GLU A 843 11.36 33.23 -46.95
CA GLU A 843 11.42 34.58 -46.34
C GLU A 843 10.09 35.36 -46.45
N PRO A 844 8.97 34.82 -45.94
CA PRO A 844 7.62 35.23 -46.32
C PRO A 844 7.23 36.66 -45.91
N TYR A 845 7.95 37.29 -44.99
CA TYR A 845 7.72 38.69 -44.64
C TYR A 845 8.58 39.60 -45.52
N TYR A 846 7.99 40.69 -46.01
CA TYR A 846 8.69 41.72 -46.78
C TYR A 846 9.89 42.32 -46.03
N GLU A 847 9.74 42.57 -44.73
CA GLU A 847 10.79 43.14 -43.89
C GLU A 847 11.74 42.05 -43.35
N PRO A 848 13.06 42.14 -43.64
CA PRO A 848 14.03 41.11 -43.25
C PRO A 848 14.20 40.99 -41.73
N LEU A 849 13.87 42.05 -40.98
CA LEU A 849 13.85 42.03 -39.52
C LEU A 849 12.86 40.98 -38.98
N TYR A 850 11.68 40.88 -39.59
CA TYR A 850 10.63 39.96 -39.14
C TYR A 850 10.95 38.53 -39.51
N ASN A 851 11.56 38.28 -40.67
CA ASN A 851 12.02 36.94 -41.04
C ASN A 851 13.08 36.42 -40.06
N LYS A 852 14.05 37.26 -39.69
CA LYS A 852 15.07 36.92 -38.69
C LYS A 852 14.47 36.69 -37.30
N LEU A 853 13.47 37.47 -36.92
CA LEU A 853 12.79 37.33 -35.63
C LEU A 853 12.08 35.98 -35.55
N GLU A 854 11.21 35.68 -36.51
CA GLU A 854 10.43 34.44 -36.57
C GLU A 854 11.35 33.20 -36.62
N LEU A 855 12.42 33.24 -37.42
CA LEU A 855 13.42 32.18 -37.48
C LEU A 855 14.06 31.92 -36.09
N ARG A 856 14.51 32.97 -35.40
CA ARG A 856 15.15 32.85 -34.07
C ARG A 856 14.18 32.30 -33.03
N LEU A 857 12.92 32.75 -33.05
CA LEU A 857 11.90 32.27 -32.12
C LEU A 857 11.56 30.79 -32.33
N ASN A 858 11.44 30.34 -33.59
CA ASN A 858 11.22 28.93 -33.89
C ASN A 858 12.42 28.08 -33.40
N VAL A 859 13.66 28.55 -33.56
CA VAL A 859 14.85 27.88 -33.01
C VAL A 859 14.81 27.83 -31.48
N CYS A 860 14.48 28.92 -30.81
CA CYS A 860 14.31 28.91 -29.35
C CYS A 860 13.25 27.90 -28.90
N ALA A 861 12.11 27.82 -29.58
CA ALA A 861 11.06 26.84 -29.28
C ALA A 861 11.56 25.39 -29.44
N MET A 862 12.31 25.09 -30.51
CA MET A 862 12.92 23.76 -30.70
C MET A 862 13.87 23.39 -29.57
N ILE A 863 14.71 24.32 -29.13
CA ILE A 863 15.66 24.07 -28.03
C ILE A 863 14.90 23.84 -26.71
N VAL A 864 13.86 24.62 -26.41
CA VAL A 864 13.01 24.42 -25.23
C VAL A 864 12.35 23.03 -25.26
N LEU A 865 11.82 22.59 -26.40
CA LEU A 865 11.27 21.25 -26.57
C LEU A 865 12.31 20.15 -26.37
N GLY A 866 13.54 20.35 -26.86
CA GLY A 866 14.66 19.43 -26.64
C GLY A 866 15.01 19.28 -25.15
N PHE A 867 15.03 20.38 -24.39
CA PHE A 867 15.17 20.33 -22.93
C PHE A 867 14.00 19.60 -22.26
N GLY A 868 12.76 19.86 -22.70
CA GLY A 868 11.57 19.14 -22.22
C GLY A 868 11.70 17.62 -22.41
N PHE A 869 12.14 17.17 -23.57
CA PHE A 869 12.40 15.75 -23.83
C PHE A 869 13.49 15.16 -22.93
N ALA A 870 14.56 15.91 -22.67
CA ALA A 870 15.62 15.48 -21.76
C ALA A 870 15.10 15.30 -20.31
N PHE A 871 14.22 16.18 -19.84
CA PHE A 871 13.57 16.04 -18.53
C PHE A 871 12.62 14.85 -18.48
N TYR A 872 11.82 14.64 -19.54
CA TYR A 872 10.95 13.46 -19.64
C TYR A 872 11.71 12.13 -19.60
N ALA A 873 12.88 12.05 -20.24
CA ALA A 873 13.70 10.84 -20.20
C ALA A 873 14.27 10.53 -18.80
N ASP A 874 14.41 11.56 -17.95
CA ASP A 874 14.94 11.52 -16.57
C ASP A 874 16.25 10.72 -16.39
N ARG A 875 17.10 10.67 -17.42
CA ARG A 875 18.39 9.94 -17.41
C ARG A 875 19.56 10.86 -17.04
N PHE A 876 19.46 11.54 -15.90
CA PHE A 876 20.54 12.40 -15.42
C PHE A 876 21.55 11.60 -14.57
N PRO A 877 22.85 11.61 -14.91
CA PRO A 877 23.86 10.85 -14.14
C PRO A 877 24.04 11.37 -12.71
N ASN A 878 23.76 12.65 -12.46
CA ASN A 878 23.83 13.28 -11.13
C ASN A 878 22.94 14.53 -11.06
N GLU A 879 22.62 14.97 -9.83
CA GLU A 879 21.79 16.17 -9.59
C GLU A 879 22.38 17.46 -10.19
N VAL A 880 23.71 17.57 -10.26
CA VAL A 880 24.38 18.75 -10.86
C VAL A 880 24.06 18.87 -12.35
N SER A 881 24.10 17.76 -13.10
CA SER A 881 23.73 17.74 -14.51
C SER A 881 22.28 18.17 -14.73
N ARG A 882 21.36 17.74 -13.85
CA ARG A 882 19.96 18.16 -13.86
C ARG A 882 19.84 19.68 -13.66
N TYR A 883 20.57 20.26 -12.71
CA TYR A 883 20.59 21.72 -12.49
C TYR A 883 21.15 22.50 -13.69
N ILE A 884 22.18 22.00 -14.36
CA ILE A 884 22.74 22.66 -15.56
C ILE A 884 21.68 22.72 -16.67
N PHE A 885 20.94 21.63 -16.90
CA PHE A 885 19.86 21.59 -17.88
C PHE A 885 18.71 22.55 -17.50
N ILE A 886 18.36 22.66 -16.22
CA ILE A 886 17.37 23.64 -15.72
C ILE A 886 17.81 25.07 -16.06
N ILE A 887 19.05 25.43 -15.74
CA ILE A 887 19.60 26.77 -16.00
C ILE A 887 19.66 27.03 -17.52
N GLY A 888 20.08 26.04 -18.30
CA GLY A 888 20.13 26.11 -19.76
C GLY A 888 18.76 26.38 -20.38
N CYS A 889 17.72 25.66 -19.95
CA CYS A 889 16.36 25.87 -20.43
C CYS A 889 15.85 27.28 -20.12
N ILE A 890 16.07 27.77 -18.89
CA ILE A 890 15.66 29.12 -18.48
C ILE A 890 16.44 30.18 -19.28
N ALA A 891 17.74 29.98 -19.50
CA ALA A 891 18.56 30.90 -20.27
C ALA A 891 18.07 31.06 -21.73
N VAL A 892 17.58 29.98 -22.35
CA VAL A 892 17.00 30.03 -23.71
C VAL A 892 15.72 30.87 -23.72
N VAL A 893 14.84 30.70 -22.72
CA VAL A 893 13.61 31.50 -22.60
C VAL A 893 13.95 32.98 -22.40
N VAL A 894 14.90 33.30 -21.51
CA VAL A 894 15.37 34.68 -21.28
C VAL A 894 15.97 35.26 -22.56
N THR A 895 16.72 34.48 -23.33
CA THR A 895 17.28 34.90 -24.62
C THR A 895 16.19 35.22 -25.62
N ALA A 896 15.14 34.41 -25.72
CA ALA A 896 14.00 34.69 -26.60
C ALA A 896 13.28 35.99 -26.21
N VAL A 897 13.06 36.22 -24.91
CA VAL A 897 12.47 37.47 -24.39
C VAL A 897 13.37 38.67 -24.71
N ALA A 898 14.69 38.54 -24.57
CA ALA A 898 15.65 39.59 -24.90
C ALA A 898 15.63 39.93 -26.40
N ILE A 899 15.54 38.92 -27.27
CA ILE A 899 15.40 39.10 -28.73
C ILE A 899 14.12 39.87 -29.03
N LEU A 900 12.99 39.48 -28.43
CA LEU A 900 11.70 40.18 -28.59
C LEU A 900 11.81 41.64 -28.13
N ALA A 901 12.31 41.89 -26.92
CA ALA A 901 12.47 43.22 -26.37
C ALA A 901 13.39 44.10 -27.23
N TRP A 902 14.51 43.55 -27.71
CA TRP A 902 15.41 44.25 -28.61
C TRP A 902 14.72 44.64 -29.92
N THR A 903 14.04 43.69 -30.58
CA THR A 903 13.33 43.98 -31.84
C THR A 903 12.21 45.00 -31.67
N PHE A 904 11.48 44.93 -30.55
CA PHE A 904 10.46 45.91 -30.18
C PHE A 904 11.03 47.31 -29.99
N LEU A 905 12.19 47.44 -29.33
CA LEU A 905 12.87 48.72 -29.17
C LEU A 905 13.37 49.29 -30.49
N VAL A 906 13.87 48.45 -31.41
CA VAL A 906 14.27 48.86 -32.77
C VAL A 906 13.06 49.38 -33.54
N GLU A 907 11.94 48.65 -33.52
CA GLU A 907 10.70 49.02 -34.20
C GLU A 907 10.09 50.30 -33.62
N LEU A 908 10.06 50.44 -32.28
CA LEU A 908 9.62 51.68 -31.63
C LEU A 908 10.48 52.88 -32.04
N ARG A 909 11.81 52.73 -32.07
CA ARG A 909 12.70 53.82 -32.50
C ARG A 909 12.44 54.21 -33.95
N ALA A 910 12.17 53.24 -34.83
CA ALA A 910 11.79 53.51 -36.22
C ALA A 910 10.48 54.29 -36.29
N LEU A 911 9.45 53.87 -35.54
CA LEU A 911 8.15 54.56 -35.47
C LEU A 911 8.25 55.98 -34.89
N PHE A 912 9.05 56.18 -33.84
CA PHE A 912 9.29 57.51 -33.27
C PHE A 912 10.02 58.45 -34.24
N LYS A 913 11.01 57.93 -35.00
CA LYS A 913 11.69 58.70 -36.04
C LYS A 913 10.70 59.15 -37.14
N LEU A 914 9.84 58.24 -37.60
CA LEU A 914 8.80 58.53 -38.61
C LEU A 914 7.76 59.55 -38.12
N HIS A 915 7.42 59.54 -36.83
CA HIS A 915 6.53 60.54 -36.26
C HIS A 915 7.17 61.93 -36.17
N LYS A 916 8.47 61.99 -35.84
CA LYS A 916 9.21 63.25 -35.68
C LYS A 916 9.56 63.92 -37.01
N ASN A 917 9.89 63.14 -38.04
CA ASN A 917 10.12 63.62 -39.40
C ASN A 917 9.16 62.89 -40.36
N PRO A 918 7.97 63.45 -40.61
CA PRO A 918 7.00 62.79 -41.49
C PRO A 918 7.43 62.72 -42.96
N ASP A 919 8.33 63.61 -43.39
CA ASP A 919 8.92 63.67 -44.74
C ASP A 919 10.23 62.87 -44.86
N ALA A 920 10.68 62.17 -43.80
CA ALA A 920 11.82 61.28 -43.93
C ALA A 920 11.46 60.09 -44.81
N GLU A 921 11.96 60.10 -46.03
CA GLU A 921 11.84 59.10 -47.09
C GLU A 921 12.46 57.75 -46.65
N PHE A 922 11.73 57.00 -45.83
CA PHE A 922 12.18 55.72 -45.26
C PHE A 922 11.78 54.51 -46.13
N ASP A 923 10.90 54.70 -47.13
CA ASP A 923 10.35 53.61 -47.95
C ASP A 923 11.23 53.27 -49.19
N LEU A 924 12.15 54.17 -49.56
CA LEU A 924 13.09 53.94 -50.67
C LEU A 924 14.18 52.92 -50.31
N ASP A 925 14.58 52.85 -49.04
CA ASP A 925 15.74 52.06 -48.59
C ASP A 925 15.44 50.55 -48.57
N VAL A 926 14.25 50.14 -48.11
CA VAL A 926 13.86 48.71 -48.03
C VAL A 926 13.61 48.11 -49.42
N ARG A 927 12.95 48.86 -50.32
CA ARG A 927 12.72 48.43 -51.72
C ARG A 927 14.04 48.25 -52.46
N GLN A 928 14.97 49.19 -52.30
CA GLN A 928 16.31 49.08 -52.87
C GLN A 928 17.05 47.85 -52.32
N ILE A 929 17.02 47.61 -51.00
CA ILE A 929 17.66 46.43 -50.38
C ILE A 929 17.09 45.11 -50.95
N ILE A 930 15.78 45.02 -51.16
CA ILE A 930 15.13 43.82 -51.70
C ILE A 930 15.46 43.65 -53.18
N PHE A 931 15.38 44.71 -53.98
CA PHE A 931 15.77 44.68 -55.39
C PHE A 931 17.20 44.16 -55.55
N TRP A 932 18.16 44.73 -54.82
CA TRP A 932 19.57 44.31 -54.91
C TRP A 932 19.77 42.86 -54.44
N ARG A 933 19.07 42.41 -53.39
CA ARG A 933 19.15 41.02 -52.92
C ARG A 933 18.55 40.02 -53.91
N GLU A 934 17.37 40.33 -54.45
CA GLU A 934 16.67 39.43 -55.38
C GLU A 934 17.39 39.38 -56.73
N LEU A 935 17.94 40.52 -57.17
CA LEU A 935 18.87 40.57 -58.29
C LEU A 935 20.08 39.69 -58.01
N GLU A 936 20.73 39.77 -56.84
CA GLU A 936 21.92 38.97 -56.50
C GLU A 936 21.62 37.47 -56.37
N LYS A 937 20.44 37.11 -55.84
CA LYS A 937 19.97 35.72 -55.73
C LYS A 937 19.72 35.09 -57.10
N ASN A 938 19.10 35.82 -58.03
CA ASN A 938 18.71 35.31 -59.33
C ASN A 938 19.72 35.63 -60.46
N ALA A 939 20.66 36.57 -60.25
CA ALA A 939 21.71 36.94 -61.19
C ALA A 939 22.52 35.76 -61.75
N PRO A 940 22.82 34.69 -60.97
CA PRO A 940 23.46 33.49 -61.49
C PRO A 940 22.65 32.79 -62.59
N ASP A 941 21.32 32.90 -62.56
CA ASP A 941 20.40 32.24 -63.49
C ASP A 941 20.03 33.12 -64.70
N TRP A 942 20.45 34.40 -64.71
CA TRP A 942 20.15 35.32 -65.81
C TRP A 942 20.99 35.01 -67.06
N VAL A 943 20.30 34.91 -68.20
CA VAL A 943 20.89 34.61 -69.52
C VAL A 943 21.83 35.73 -69.98
N ASN A 944 21.48 37.01 -69.73
CA ASN A 944 22.29 38.15 -70.14
C ASN A 944 23.22 38.62 -69.02
N LYS A 945 24.45 38.08 -69.01
CA LYS A 945 25.47 38.41 -68.01
C LYS A 945 25.97 39.85 -68.08
N SER A 946 25.99 40.49 -69.25
CA SER A 946 26.46 41.88 -69.37
C SER A 946 25.46 42.88 -68.78
N LEU A 947 24.15 42.58 -68.83
CA LEU A 947 23.11 43.38 -68.19
C LEU A 947 23.26 43.32 -66.66
N VAL A 948 23.51 42.12 -66.12
CA VAL A 948 23.78 41.94 -64.68
C VAL A 948 25.01 42.76 -64.27
N GLU A 949 26.08 42.74 -65.06
CA GLU A 949 27.29 43.52 -64.80
C GLU A 949 27.03 45.04 -64.82
N HIS A 950 26.26 45.54 -65.78
CA HIS A 950 25.86 46.96 -65.87
C HIS A 950 24.99 47.41 -64.68
N ILE A 951 24.03 46.58 -64.27
CA ILE A 951 23.18 46.87 -63.11
C ILE A 951 24.05 46.84 -61.84
N LEU A 952 24.97 45.89 -61.70
CA LEU A 952 25.87 45.82 -60.55
C LEU A 952 26.89 46.97 -60.49
N THR A 953 27.26 47.61 -61.62
CA THR A 953 28.09 48.83 -61.59
C THR A 953 27.39 50.02 -60.93
N TYR A 954 26.06 50.15 -61.05
CA TYR A 954 25.27 51.18 -60.35
C TYR A 954 25.22 50.97 -58.82
N ARG A 955 25.53 49.75 -58.34
CA ARG A 955 25.65 49.43 -56.91
C ARG A 955 26.77 50.22 -56.21
N GLY A 956 27.78 50.65 -56.96
CA GLY A 956 28.95 51.36 -56.44
C GLY A 956 28.64 52.69 -55.73
N GLU A 957 27.48 53.29 -56.02
CA GLU A 957 27.06 54.60 -55.52
C GLU A 957 26.29 54.56 -54.18
N LEU A 958 26.08 53.39 -53.57
CA LEU A 958 25.39 53.25 -52.28
C LEU A 958 26.21 53.82 -51.09
N ASN A 959 25.55 54.58 -50.21
CA ASN A 959 26.15 55.24 -49.03
C ASN A 959 26.67 54.22 -47.98
N GLU A 960 27.63 54.64 -47.12
CA GLU A 960 28.25 53.77 -46.08
C GLU A 960 27.22 53.12 -45.13
N ASP A 961 26.17 53.86 -44.74
CA ASP A 961 25.09 53.34 -43.88
C ASP A 961 24.31 52.21 -44.58
N GLN A 962 24.08 52.30 -45.89
CA GLN A 962 23.34 51.31 -46.69
C GLN A 962 24.16 50.02 -46.88
N ARG A 963 25.48 50.13 -47.12
CA ARG A 963 26.39 48.95 -47.19
C ARG A 963 26.41 48.17 -45.88
N SER A 964 26.39 48.85 -44.74
CA SER A 964 26.42 48.21 -43.41
C SER A 964 25.18 47.36 -43.11
N MET A 965 24.01 47.77 -43.61
CA MET A 965 22.73 47.07 -43.40
C MET A 965 22.58 45.81 -44.26
N LEU A 966 23.27 45.75 -45.41
CA LEU A 966 23.19 44.65 -46.37
C LEU A 966 24.04 43.42 -46.01
N LYS A 967 24.95 43.48 -45.02
CA LYS A 967 25.91 42.40 -44.67
C LYS A 967 26.57 41.79 -45.91
N LEU A 968 27.06 42.65 -46.81
CA LEU A 968 27.77 42.18 -47.98
C LEU A 968 29.16 41.70 -47.57
N ASP A 969 29.48 40.46 -47.92
CA ASP A 969 30.83 39.93 -47.79
C ASP A 969 31.76 40.77 -48.67
N GLU A 970 32.85 41.28 -48.09
CA GLU A 970 33.89 42.01 -48.83
C GLU A 970 34.56 41.14 -49.91
N SER A 971 34.31 39.82 -49.93
CA SER A 971 34.94 38.86 -50.83
C SER A 971 34.41 38.89 -52.27
N VAL A 972 33.36 39.64 -52.58
CA VAL A 972 32.86 39.79 -53.97
C VAL A 972 33.33 41.09 -54.63
N ALA A 973 34.04 41.96 -53.90
CA ALA A 973 34.63 43.19 -54.44
C ALA A 973 35.89 42.94 -55.32
N SER A 974 36.23 41.69 -55.63
CA SER A 974 37.37 41.37 -56.51
C SER A 974 37.05 40.25 -57.51
N VAL A 975 35.99 40.41 -58.29
CA VAL A 975 35.94 39.75 -59.60
C VAL A 975 36.73 40.64 -60.56
N SER A 976 38.05 40.43 -60.59
CA SER A 976 38.91 40.95 -61.66
C SER A 976 38.76 40.00 -62.85
N ILE A 977 37.82 40.30 -63.74
CA ILE A 977 37.78 39.67 -65.07
C ILE A 977 38.46 40.64 -66.03
N GLY A 978 39.48 40.13 -66.71
CA GLY A 978 40.39 40.89 -67.55
C GLY A 978 39.66 41.65 -68.65
N ILE A 979 40.01 42.93 -68.76
CA ILE A 979 39.68 43.77 -69.90
C ILE A 979 40.50 43.25 -71.09
N ASP A 980 39.81 42.84 -72.16
CA ASP A 980 40.42 42.85 -73.49
C ASP A 980 40.08 44.21 -74.12
N ASP A 981 41.14 45.00 -74.33
CA ASP A 981 41.10 46.35 -74.88
C ASP A 981 40.62 46.34 -76.33
N SER A 982 39.34 46.63 -76.57
CA SER A 982 38.90 47.20 -77.85
C SER A 982 37.44 47.67 -77.78
N LEU A 983 37.19 48.95 -77.50
CA LEU A 983 36.84 49.95 -78.51
C LEU A 983 36.38 51.26 -77.86
N ASN A 984 36.97 52.32 -78.37
CA ASN A 984 36.76 53.71 -77.99
C ASN A 984 35.43 54.31 -78.49
N LEU A 985 35.01 55.37 -77.77
CA LEU A 985 34.53 56.67 -78.28
C LEU A 985 33.09 56.77 -78.85
N VAL A 986 32.21 57.49 -78.14
CA VAL A 986 31.82 58.91 -78.34
C VAL A 986 30.41 59.14 -77.80
N ALA A 987 30.28 60.09 -76.87
CA ALA A 987 29.00 60.71 -76.53
C ALA A 987 28.58 61.69 -77.65
N SER A 988 27.34 61.58 -78.13
CA SER A 988 26.69 62.60 -78.95
C SER A 988 25.19 62.58 -78.69
N ALA A 989 24.69 63.67 -78.12
CA ALA A 989 23.27 63.99 -78.06
C ALA A 989 22.69 64.17 -79.47
N ASP A 990 21.47 63.71 -79.72
CA ASP A 990 20.45 64.55 -80.36
C ASP A 990 19.04 63.95 -80.28
N ALA A 991 18.06 64.83 -80.15
CA ALA A 991 16.64 64.53 -80.17
C ALA A 991 16.14 64.23 -81.60
N SER A 992 15.19 63.30 -81.74
CA SER A 992 13.93 63.47 -82.50
C SER A 992 13.39 62.19 -83.17
N SER A 993 12.05 62.08 -83.11
CA SER A 993 11.14 61.47 -84.09
C SER A 993 10.86 59.95 -84.08
N ARG A 994 9.67 59.65 -83.55
CA ARG A 994 8.56 58.84 -84.10
C ARG A 994 8.86 57.88 -85.27
N ASN A 995 8.51 56.60 -85.08
CA ASN A 995 7.51 55.82 -85.86
C ASN A 995 7.48 54.37 -85.32
N SER A 996 6.43 53.96 -84.60
CA SER A 996 5.23 53.26 -85.10
C SER A 996 5.47 51.84 -85.63
N VAL A 997 5.03 50.83 -84.86
CA VAL A 997 4.52 49.55 -85.38
C VAL A 997 3.22 49.23 -84.65
N VAL A 998 2.27 48.67 -85.41
CA VAL A 998 0.81 48.64 -85.22
C VAL A 998 0.33 47.25 -84.74
N ILE A 999 -0.48 47.26 -83.65
CA ILE A 999 -1.74 46.54 -83.30
C ILE A 999 -2.11 45.23 -84.04
N PRO A 1000 -2.72 44.21 -83.37
CA PRO A 1000 -4.19 44.22 -83.20
C PRO A 1000 -4.73 43.78 -81.82
N ALA A 1001 -5.82 44.45 -81.43
CA ALA A 1001 -6.73 44.10 -80.36
C ALA A 1001 -7.92 43.28 -80.89
N SER A 1002 -8.49 42.42 -80.04
CA SER A 1002 -9.90 41.95 -79.93
C SER A 1002 -9.87 40.64 -79.10
N VAL A 1003 -10.82 40.33 -78.21
CA VAL A 1003 -12.26 40.18 -78.44
C VAL A 1003 -13.04 40.31 -77.12
N ASP A 1004 -14.21 40.92 -77.23
CA ASP A 1004 -15.25 41.17 -76.23
C ASP A 1004 -15.92 39.92 -75.63
N ILE A 1005 -16.38 40.06 -74.38
CA ILE A 1005 -17.33 39.15 -73.72
C ILE A 1005 -18.76 39.59 -74.07
N TYR A 1006 -19.48 38.76 -74.84
CA TYR A 1006 -20.93 38.87 -75.00
C TYR A 1006 -21.66 38.06 -73.92
N ALA A 1007 -22.60 38.72 -73.25
CA ALA A 1007 -23.69 38.10 -72.51
C ALA A 1007 -24.89 37.83 -73.44
N THR A 1008 -25.64 36.76 -73.18
CA THR A 1008 -27.03 36.62 -73.61
C THR A 1008 -27.87 35.91 -72.55
N ASP A 1009 -28.91 36.60 -72.10
CA ASP A 1009 -30.08 36.15 -71.35
C ASP A 1009 -30.94 35.12 -72.11
N ALA A 1010 -31.70 34.29 -71.37
CA ALA A 1010 -33.18 34.25 -71.42
C ALA A 1010 -33.78 33.04 -70.66
N GLY A 1011 -34.86 33.28 -69.90
CA GLY A 1011 -35.90 32.27 -69.63
C GLY A 1011 -36.60 32.32 -68.27
N ASN A 1012 -37.68 33.10 -68.15
CA ASN A 1012 -38.74 32.95 -67.14
C ASN A 1012 -39.42 31.57 -67.23
N ASP A 1013 -39.84 30.99 -66.10
CA ASP A 1013 -41.26 30.71 -65.82
C ASP A 1013 -41.50 30.03 -64.45
N ALA A 1014 -42.75 30.20 -63.99
CA ALA A 1014 -43.30 29.97 -62.67
C ALA A 1014 -43.43 28.50 -62.21
N GLY A 1015 -43.72 28.32 -60.91
CA GLY A 1015 -44.67 27.27 -60.47
C GLY A 1015 -44.22 26.31 -59.37
N ALA A 1016 -44.72 26.57 -58.16
CA ALA A 1016 -45.29 25.62 -57.17
C ALA A 1016 -44.83 24.14 -57.11
N GLY A 1017 -44.59 23.69 -55.86
CA GLY A 1017 -45.29 22.50 -55.33
C GLY A 1017 -44.47 21.23 -55.01
N VAL A 1018 -44.36 20.96 -53.70
CA VAL A 1018 -44.64 19.67 -52.99
C VAL A 1018 -44.05 18.33 -53.51
N GLY A 1019 -43.43 17.60 -52.56
CA GLY A 1019 -43.49 16.12 -52.46
C GLY A 1019 -42.17 15.41 -52.75
N LEU A 1020 -41.46 14.85 -51.76
CA LEU A 1020 -41.64 13.53 -51.13
C LEU A 1020 -41.17 12.33 -51.97
N THR A 1021 -40.42 11.44 -51.28
CA THR A 1021 -40.08 10.03 -51.58
C THR A 1021 -39.02 9.75 -52.64
N ASP A 1022 -38.30 8.63 -52.65
CA ASP A 1022 -37.72 7.73 -51.65
C ASP A 1022 -36.94 6.69 -52.50
N SER A 1023 -35.79 6.23 -52.02
CA SER A 1023 -35.35 4.82 -52.13
C SER A 1023 -34.82 4.18 -53.45
N LEU A 1024 -33.84 3.28 -53.19
CA LEU A 1024 -33.42 2.04 -53.91
C LEU A 1024 -32.30 2.13 -54.97
N LEU A 1025 -31.08 1.67 -54.65
CA LEU A 1025 -30.56 0.27 -54.69
C LEU A 1025 -30.36 -0.30 -56.11
N SER A 1026 -29.09 -0.52 -56.51
CA SER A 1026 -28.57 -1.85 -56.91
C SER A 1026 -27.13 -1.79 -57.44
N LYS A 1027 -26.24 -2.57 -56.80
CA LYS A 1027 -25.06 -3.22 -57.44
C LYS A 1027 -25.53 -4.50 -58.14
N PRO A 1028 -24.75 -5.11 -59.06
CA PRO A 1028 -23.82 -6.18 -58.64
C PRO A 1028 -22.48 -6.25 -59.40
N HIS A 1029 -21.58 -7.04 -58.79
CA HIS A 1029 -20.19 -7.40 -59.13
C HIS A 1029 -20.01 -8.31 -60.35
N THR A 1030 -18.78 -8.35 -60.92
CA THR A 1030 -17.89 -9.54 -61.16
C THR A 1030 -16.68 -9.11 -62.03
N LEU A 1031 -15.41 -9.15 -61.57
CA LEU A 1031 -14.44 -10.24 -61.34
C LEU A 1031 -13.48 -10.48 -62.54
N ALA A 1032 -12.17 -10.24 -62.35
CA ALA A 1032 -11.05 -11.19 -62.53
C ALA A 1032 -9.69 -10.52 -62.85
N ALA A 1033 -8.73 -10.67 -61.93
CA ALA A 1033 -7.28 -10.68 -62.18
C ALA A 1033 -6.84 -12.16 -62.38
N PRO A 1034 -5.59 -12.53 -62.77
CA PRO A 1034 -4.32 -12.26 -62.06
C PRO A 1034 -3.13 -11.99 -63.03
N GLY A 1035 -1.87 -11.69 -62.66
CA GLY A 1035 -1.14 -11.58 -61.41
C GLY A 1035 0.39 -11.67 -61.67
N SER A 1036 1.18 -11.14 -60.72
CA SER A 1036 2.60 -11.45 -60.40
C SER A 1036 3.73 -11.05 -61.40
N SER A 1037 4.98 -10.73 -61.02
CA SER A 1037 5.68 -10.30 -59.80
C SER A 1037 7.20 -10.20 -60.09
N LEU A 1038 7.92 -9.35 -59.32
CA LEU A 1038 9.33 -9.48 -58.86
C LEU A 1038 10.55 -8.98 -59.69
N ALA A 1039 11.44 -8.31 -58.92
CA ALA A 1039 12.93 -8.24 -58.96
C ALA A 1039 13.60 -7.43 -60.09
N ALA A 1040 14.30 -6.31 -59.82
CA ALA A 1040 15.57 -6.09 -59.10
C ALA A 1040 16.83 -6.16 -59.99
N THR A 1041 17.54 -5.01 -60.00
CA THR A 1041 19.00 -4.80 -60.07
C THR A 1041 19.82 -5.23 -61.30
N ALA A 1042 20.42 -4.19 -61.90
CA ALA A 1042 21.86 -4.03 -62.20
C ALA A 1042 22.47 -4.61 -63.49
N ALA A 1043 23.11 -3.68 -64.22
CA ALA A 1043 24.53 -3.68 -64.62
C ALA A 1043 24.84 -3.68 -66.14
N LEU A 1044 25.76 -2.76 -66.49
CA LEU A 1044 26.71 -2.74 -67.62
C LEU A 1044 26.15 -2.36 -69.00
N ASP A 1045 26.83 -1.62 -69.88
CA ASP A 1045 28.01 -0.72 -69.85
C ASP A 1045 28.08 -0.12 -71.29
N ASP A 1046 29.01 0.79 -71.50
CA ASP A 1046 29.55 1.29 -72.77
C ASP A 1046 28.87 2.50 -73.45
N GLY A 1047 29.63 3.61 -73.46
CA GLY A 1047 30.05 4.16 -74.75
C GLY A 1047 29.81 5.66 -74.99
N ASP A 1048 30.68 6.49 -74.44
CA ASP A 1048 31.27 7.72 -75.01
C ASP A 1048 30.43 8.67 -75.92
N GLY A 1049 30.20 9.88 -75.39
CA GLY A 1049 30.87 11.09 -75.93
C GLY A 1049 30.16 11.96 -76.99
N ILE A 1050 29.82 13.18 -76.55
CA ILE A 1050 29.60 14.46 -77.28
C ILE A 1050 28.12 14.84 -77.55
N PRO A 1051 27.59 15.93 -76.93
CA PRO A 1051 26.33 16.54 -77.32
C PRO A 1051 26.48 17.95 -77.93
N LEU A 1052 25.70 18.23 -78.98
CA LEU A 1052 25.34 19.57 -79.44
C LEU A 1052 23.90 19.54 -80.01
N VAL A 1053 22.99 20.12 -79.20
CA VAL A 1053 21.81 20.97 -79.53
C VAL A 1053 20.76 20.50 -80.56
N SER A 1054 19.53 20.27 -80.07
CA SER A 1054 18.23 20.83 -80.54
C SER A 1054 17.11 20.27 -79.63
N LEU A 1055 16.55 21.03 -78.69
CA LEU A 1055 15.30 21.83 -78.79
C LEU A 1055 14.10 21.08 -79.42
N ASN A 1056 13.26 20.50 -78.56
CA ASN A 1056 11.84 20.85 -78.35
C ASN A 1056 11.11 19.71 -77.59
N ASP A 1057 10.59 20.01 -76.40
CA ASP A 1057 9.14 20.01 -76.14
C ASP A 1057 8.87 20.34 -74.66
N ASP A 1058 7.89 21.24 -74.50
CA ASP A 1058 7.58 22.01 -73.32
C ASP A 1058 6.96 21.19 -72.18
N VAL A 1059 7.45 21.44 -70.96
CA VAL A 1059 6.69 21.26 -69.72
C VAL A 1059 6.40 22.65 -69.17
N VAL A 1060 5.16 23.08 -69.35
CA VAL A 1060 4.59 24.30 -68.79
C VAL A 1060 4.49 24.15 -67.27
N TYR A 1061 5.38 24.80 -66.53
CA TYR A 1061 5.11 25.20 -65.14
C TYR A 1061 4.64 26.65 -65.14
N THR A 1062 3.36 26.84 -64.86
CA THR A 1062 2.76 28.16 -64.60
C THR A 1062 3.28 28.70 -63.27
N THR A 1063 4.29 29.55 -63.31
CA THR A 1063 4.57 30.54 -62.25
C THR A 1063 3.74 31.79 -62.53
N HIS A 1064 2.49 31.79 -62.08
CA HIS A 1064 1.74 33.04 -61.93
C HIS A 1064 2.02 33.61 -60.52
N ASN A 1065 2.18 34.93 -60.49
CA ASN A 1065 2.21 35.82 -59.31
C ASN A 1065 3.58 36.15 -58.70
N VAL A 1066 4.43 36.90 -59.44
CA VAL A 1066 5.28 37.96 -58.84
C VAL A 1066 5.46 39.19 -59.77
N PHE A 1067 5.16 39.14 -61.07
CA PHE A 1067 5.56 40.22 -62.01
C PHE A 1067 4.43 40.96 -62.76
N ASP A 1068 3.18 40.85 -62.35
CA ASP A 1068 2.06 41.53 -63.06
C ASP A 1068 1.85 43.02 -62.69
N ASP A 1069 2.76 43.67 -61.97
CA ASP A 1069 2.58 45.07 -61.54
C ASP A 1069 3.84 45.95 -61.69
N LEU A 1070 4.78 45.56 -62.55
CA LEU A 1070 5.84 46.45 -63.01
C LEU A 1070 5.46 47.03 -64.36
N ASP A 1071 4.96 48.27 -64.34
CA ASP A 1071 4.90 49.13 -65.51
C ASP A 1071 6.24 49.10 -66.24
N ALA A 1072 6.19 48.78 -67.53
CA ALA A 1072 7.33 48.67 -68.43
C ALA A 1072 8.02 50.01 -68.75
N ASP A 1073 7.64 51.11 -68.08
CA ASP A 1073 8.16 52.47 -68.34
C ASP A 1073 9.27 52.92 -67.38
N ILE A 1074 9.65 52.14 -66.36
CA ILE A 1074 10.68 52.55 -65.36
C ILE A 1074 12.11 52.06 -65.71
N ILE A 1075 12.28 51.29 -66.79
CA ILE A 1075 13.61 50.79 -67.20
C ILE A 1075 14.33 51.75 -68.18
N VAL A 1076 13.69 52.87 -68.54
CA VAL A 1076 14.30 53.90 -69.41
C VAL A 1076 14.16 55.29 -68.81
N GLU A 1077 14.82 55.54 -67.68
CA GLU A 1077 15.28 56.88 -67.28
C GLU A 1077 16.58 56.81 -66.46
#